data_AF-A0A178IK94-F1
#
_entry.id   AF-A0A178IK94-F1
#
_cell.length_a   1.000
_cell.length_b   1.000
_cell.length_c   1.000
_cell.angle_alpha   90.00
_cell.angle_beta   90.00
_cell.angle_gamma   90.00
#
_symmetry.space_group_name_H-M   'P 1'
#
loop_
_entity.id
_entity.type
_entity.pdbx_description
1 polymer ?
#
loop_
_entity_poly.entity_id
_entity_poly.type
_entity_poly.pdbx_seq_one_letter_code
_entity_poly.pdbx_strand_id
1 'polypeptide(L)'
;MSAPALLRFIFAAFPAFCLPLFSAAHAGGDASAPADTLPLKSAAPHGLGPLTLPMLGFDLLGAVDVDGSGHADLFLGHRTSRGGVWLCKWLETSPDGAPVFAPPAPVKSPLRERGAVFRVADGGIHALWVAKGDLVHTAFDRKRMAFVERDRLPLAGFRLPKTPQSIGVRPNADGSLDLVFEIADDTKGRSGDNRAADWNPYGPDGVWTGGFSYRHLWSARLPGLLEPPASPARQASATQREVYFTMRSLTPVNLGPGHARGFMSGSRQGNLYYFPPASSAPDAPANAAPVFAPSLPAAGPDGVALRHPSIQPGVIAYPNPDTKCDGLLAAGEGGIWHYEFAGHFTDDGAPVFARPAPVLQRDADLFAGALPTPTVIDWDGDGVLDIVAGNSEGFVLFFKNTGADAAPAFLPGERLRAGGRDIHVQAGYSGSVQGVQEARWGYLGPNVVDWNADGLPDIVMGDITGDITVYINRGTRDAPALEAARPLYCDGLDLHGMWRVRPAVARAGSRTALIMVDGDDHFHLYWRIDDYNVADGGKLTLADGSLISASSGPAGSTGRCKLDLFDWDGDGALDLVIGTCRTNAIPNNKTGFPQPALGERPPATVLFMRNVGGNTAPVFAHAVPFRHTVTGKLIQPGGAHESGAVGTLLGSTDGRPNLLACDEAGRMYLYRGANLEPAPPAPAAPPPPPPRTAWFDEARFGLFVHWGVYSVHANNWDGKNRADLGHDSTWLFQRIPIPAADYKKLAAGFTAAGYDPRRWARLAGAAGMRYIVLTSKHHEGFALWPTAAPAWNVMDSPARRDLIGPLAAAARSEGLHFGLYYSQSQDWMNPGGGKRNPKRSLPGAKRDLDDGDGWSEEHKGDYDAYLQKVALPQVNELLRRYAPDILWWDTPIRMTPERAQPFLDLAARYPRMLMNDRLGGDRGGALSGDFSTPEQYVPPEGLPGKRFEVCMTMNDSWGFASDNDNWKSAATLLRILSDTASKGGNLLLNIGPKPDGTIPQPSIDRLREIGAWMRVNAQAIHGTQASPYPRQLPWGRVTRRPLPDGGEALYLHIWEWPADGRLLLPALHQRPRAASLLAPGAGGVSAQAAPEGLVVHLPPGPAPDPRITVLALAFAGPVSVEMDAFLSPDKQGMFTLAPLDADRHGSTAGVMQIHGAGADAFIADWFESRWFLAYRIKTPAQQTCRVTAEITSAAPVSLRIEAGKKRVTSEIPATGGADNWRVVELGVIELPAGETALRLRPVSGKWAPINLRTVTVAPVNQ
;
A
#
# COMPACT_ATOMS: atom_id res chain seq x y z
N MET A 1 10.55 52.68 -20.37
CA MET A 1 11.94 52.28 -20.68
C MET A 1 12.59 51.82 -19.38
N SER A 2 12.85 50.52 -19.19
CA SER A 2 13.62 50.02 -18.02
C SER A 2 13.97 48.54 -18.13
N ALA A 3 15.26 48.22 -17.92
CA ALA A 3 15.77 47.24 -16.94
C ALA A 3 17.29 46.97 -17.19
N PRO A 4 18.18 47.11 -16.18
CA PRO A 4 19.60 46.79 -16.32
C PRO A 4 20.03 45.51 -15.57
N ALA A 5 21.25 45.09 -15.89
CA ALA A 5 21.94 43.87 -15.52
C ALA A 5 22.36 43.75 -14.04
N LEU A 6 22.29 42.52 -13.50
CA LEU A 6 23.39 41.85 -12.79
C LEU A 6 23.09 40.35 -12.55
N LEU A 7 24.14 39.52 -12.62
CA LEU A 7 24.23 38.04 -12.52
C LEU A 7 23.86 37.24 -13.79
N ARG A 8 24.60 36.23 -14.25
CA ARG A 8 26.02 35.80 -14.21
C ARG A 8 26.01 34.45 -14.98
N PHE A 9 26.86 34.29 -16.00
CA PHE A 9 27.48 33.03 -16.46
C PHE A 9 26.84 31.69 -16.05
N ILE A 10 26.29 30.93 -17.03
CA ILE A 10 26.78 29.61 -17.50
C ILE A 10 25.75 29.06 -18.51
N PHE A 11 26.16 28.96 -19.78
CA PHE A 11 25.54 28.13 -20.80
C PHE A 11 26.50 26.95 -21.05
N ALA A 12 26.24 25.80 -20.44
CA ALA A 12 26.66 24.45 -20.85
C ALA A 12 26.26 23.43 -19.75
N ALA A 13 25.79 22.25 -20.16
CA ALA A 13 25.37 21.08 -19.37
C ALA A 13 23.93 21.09 -18.82
N PHE A 14 23.01 20.61 -19.66
CA PHE A 14 21.80 19.89 -19.24
C PHE A 14 22.19 18.49 -18.74
N PRO A 15 21.65 18.01 -17.61
CA PRO A 15 21.34 16.59 -17.48
C PRO A 15 19.85 16.38 -17.20
N ALA A 16 19.22 15.59 -18.06
CA ALA A 16 17.97 14.91 -17.81
C ALA A 16 18.25 13.70 -16.91
N PHE A 17 17.58 13.58 -15.76
CA PHE A 17 17.53 12.35 -14.97
C PHE A 17 16.17 12.23 -14.30
N CYS A 18 15.33 11.34 -14.83
CA CYS A 18 14.31 10.55 -14.12
C CYS A 18 13.52 9.71 -15.15
N LEU A 19 14.14 8.62 -15.61
CA LEU A 19 13.47 7.47 -16.23
C LEU A 19 13.85 6.27 -15.36
N PRO A 20 12.90 5.49 -14.80
CA PRO A 20 13.28 4.24 -14.18
C PRO A 20 13.74 3.31 -15.30
N LEU A 21 14.98 2.85 -15.20
CA LEU A 21 15.59 1.80 -16.03
C LEU A 21 14.77 0.51 -15.89
N PHE A 22 13.71 0.38 -16.69
CA PHE A 22 13.10 -0.88 -17.04
C PHE A 22 13.47 -1.17 -18.48
N SER A 23 14.18 -2.29 -18.69
CA SER A 23 14.50 -2.95 -19.97
C SER A 23 13.94 -2.26 -21.22
N ALA A 24 14.73 -1.31 -21.72
CA ALA A 24 14.68 -0.84 -23.11
C ALA A 24 16.13 -0.70 -23.60
N ALA A 25 16.91 -1.76 -23.40
CA ALA A 25 18.08 -2.03 -24.21
C ALA A 25 17.74 -3.34 -24.92
N HIS A 26 17.67 -3.31 -26.25
CA HIS A 26 18.04 -4.37 -27.20
C HIS A 26 17.53 -3.99 -28.60
N ALA A 27 18.07 -2.90 -29.14
CA ALA A 27 18.25 -2.69 -30.59
C ALA A 27 19.36 -1.68 -30.88
N GLY A 28 20.34 -1.60 -29.99
CA GLY A 28 21.42 -0.64 -30.00
C GLY A 28 22.13 -0.81 -28.68
N GLY A 29 23.00 -1.83 -28.60
CA GLY A 29 23.74 -2.14 -27.39
C GLY A 29 24.49 -0.91 -26.93
N ASP A 30 24.26 -0.53 -25.67
CA ASP A 30 25.22 0.30 -24.96
C ASP A 30 26.48 -0.56 -24.83
N ALA A 31 27.48 -0.32 -25.69
CA ALA A 31 28.71 -1.10 -25.75
C ALA A 31 29.53 -1.06 -24.43
N SER A 32 29.03 -0.33 -23.42
CA SER A 32 29.59 -0.21 -22.07
C SER A 32 28.98 -1.15 -21.02
N ALA A 33 27.89 -1.88 -21.32
CA ALA A 33 27.27 -2.79 -20.34
C ALA A 33 28.16 -4.02 -20.07
N PRO A 34 28.37 -4.41 -18.80
CA PRO A 34 29.12 -5.63 -18.48
C PRO A 34 28.51 -6.86 -19.14
N ALA A 35 29.34 -7.73 -19.72
CA ALA A 35 28.89 -8.87 -20.52
C ALA A 35 27.98 -9.85 -19.75
N ASP A 36 28.20 -9.99 -18.44
CA ASP A 36 27.42 -10.84 -17.53
C ASP A 36 26.08 -10.22 -17.11
N THR A 37 25.77 -9.02 -17.62
CA THR A 37 24.43 -8.42 -17.52
C THR A 37 23.58 -8.61 -18.78
N LEU A 38 24.13 -9.27 -19.80
CA LEU A 38 23.43 -9.62 -21.04
C LEU A 38 22.87 -11.04 -20.97
N PRO A 39 21.77 -11.33 -21.70
CA PRO A 39 21.26 -12.69 -21.82
C PRO A 39 22.28 -13.64 -22.46
N LEU A 40 22.29 -14.90 -22.02
CA LEU A 40 22.99 -15.97 -22.72
C LEU A 40 22.46 -16.07 -24.16
N LYS A 41 23.36 -16.41 -25.09
CA LYS A 41 23.04 -16.57 -26.52
C LYS A 41 22.97 -18.04 -26.91
N SER A 42 22.16 -18.32 -27.92
CA SER A 42 22.15 -19.64 -28.56
C SER A 42 23.51 -19.91 -29.23
N ALA A 43 24.05 -21.11 -29.00
CA ALA A 43 25.26 -21.61 -29.63
C ALA A 43 25.00 -22.39 -30.92
N ALA A 44 23.73 -22.54 -31.35
CA ALA A 44 23.43 -23.15 -32.63
C ALA A 44 24.05 -22.36 -33.80
N PRO A 45 24.24 -22.98 -34.99
CA PRO A 45 24.75 -22.27 -36.16
C PRO A 45 24.01 -20.94 -36.42
N HIS A 46 24.76 -19.88 -36.70
CA HIS A 46 24.25 -18.50 -36.85
C HIS A 46 23.51 -17.93 -35.61
N GLY A 47 23.71 -18.52 -34.43
CA GLY A 47 23.00 -18.15 -33.21
C GLY A 47 21.50 -18.40 -33.29
N LEU A 48 21.06 -19.36 -34.10
CA LEU A 48 19.64 -19.62 -34.30
C LEU A 48 18.99 -20.16 -33.02
N GLY A 49 17.78 -19.69 -32.74
CA GLY A 49 16.97 -20.19 -31.63
C GLY A 49 15.55 -19.65 -31.70
N PRO A 50 14.64 -20.13 -30.83
CA PRO A 50 13.29 -19.58 -30.75
C PRO A 50 13.31 -18.06 -30.54
N LEU A 51 12.43 -17.34 -31.23
CA LEU A 51 12.32 -15.89 -31.10
C LEU A 51 11.77 -15.53 -29.72
N THR A 52 12.61 -14.85 -28.94
CA THR A 52 12.27 -14.38 -27.60
C THR A 52 11.52 -13.06 -27.63
N LEU A 53 10.32 -13.03 -27.07
CA LEU A 53 9.56 -11.79 -26.94
C LEU A 53 10.31 -10.79 -26.03
N PRO A 54 10.28 -9.47 -26.32
CA PRO A 54 11.00 -8.50 -25.48
C PRO A 54 10.55 -8.52 -24.01
N MET A 55 9.27 -8.78 -23.74
CA MET A 55 8.71 -9.03 -22.41
C MET A 55 7.54 -10.02 -22.45
N LEU A 56 7.09 -10.51 -21.29
CA LEU A 56 5.93 -11.42 -21.16
C LEU A 56 4.62 -10.86 -21.73
N GLY A 57 4.45 -9.53 -21.71
CA GLY A 57 3.21 -8.82 -22.03
C GLY A 57 2.98 -8.49 -23.51
N PHE A 58 3.56 -9.22 -24.46
CA PHE A 58 3.46 -8.90 -25.88
C PHE A 58 2.30 -9.60 -26.60
N ASP A 59 1.81 -8.98 -27.68
CA ASP A 59 0.85 -9.51 -28.65
C ASP A 59 1.37 -9.30 -30.08
N LEU A 60 0.89 -10.13 -31.01
CA LEU A 60 1.15 -9.99 -32.44
C LEU A 60 0.20 -8.93 -33.03
N LEU A 61 0.75 -7.89 -33.66
CA LEU A 61 -0.04 -6.81 -34.26
C LEU A 61 -0.36 -7.09 -35.73
N GLY A 62 0.54 -7.74 -36.46
CA GLY A 62 0.34 -8.09 -37.87
C GLY A 62 1.63 -8.47 -38.57
N ALA A 63 1.49 -9.13 -39.73
CA ALA A 63 2.60 -9.52 -40.59
C ALA A 63 2.43 -8.84 -41.96
N VAL A 64 3.38 -7.99 -42.34
CA VAL A 64 3.33 -7.22 -43.60
C VAL A 64 4.73 -7.06 -44.19
N ASP A 65 4.86 -7.08 -45.51
CA ASP A 65 6.15 -6.95 -46.21
C ASP A 65 6.66 -5.49 -46.28
N VAL A 66 7.39 -5.02 -45.26
CA VAL A 66 7.76 -3.60 -45.13
C VAL A 66 8.61 -3.10 -46.29
N ASP A 67 9.44 -3.97 -46.87
CA ASP A 67 10.44 -3.56 -47.86
C ASP A 67 10.08 -3.91 -49.31
N GLY A 68 9.01 -4.68 -49.54
CA GLY A 68 8.69 -5.21 -50.88
C GLY A 68 9.53 -6.43 -51.24
N SER A 69 9.99 -7.18 -50.24
CA SER A 69 10.83 -8.37 -50.36
C SER A 69 10.09 -9.61 -50.87
N GLY A 70 8.76 -9.60 -50.85
CA GLY A 70 7.91 -10.77 -51.10
C GLY A 70 7.60 -11.59 -49.84
N HIS A 71 8.27 -11.31 -48.72
CA HIS A 71 8.05 -11.99 -47.43
C HIS A 71 7.58 -11.00 -46.36
N ALA A 72 6.72 -11.48 -45.44
CA ALA A 72 6.13 -10.62 -44.43
C ALA A 72 7.05 -10.45 -43.21
N ASP A 73 7.27 -9.19 -42.82
CA ASP A 73 7.90 -8.82 -41.55
C ASP A 73 6.86 -8.81 -40.42
N LEU A 74 7.31 -9.02 -39.19
CA LEU A 74 6.43 -9.16 -38.04
C LEU A 74 6.43 -7.91 -37.15
N PHE A 75 5.24 -7.33 -36.94
CA PHE A 75 5.03 -6.28 -35.94
C PHE A 75 4.53 -6.85 -34.61
N LEU A 76 5.21 -6.48 -33.53
CA LEU A 76 4.91 -6.85 -32.16
C LEU A 76 4.48 -5.64 -31.34
N GLY A 77 3.53 -5.80 -30.43
CA GLY A 77 3.01 -4.71 -29.59
C GLY A 77 2.83 -5.13 -28.13
N HIS A 78 3.00 -4.19 -27.20
CA HIS A 78 2.81 -4.48 -25.78
C HIS A 78 1.35 -4.32 -25.33
N ARG A 79 0.87 -5.21 -24.46
CA ARG A 79 -0.52 -5.31 -23.98
C ARG A 79 -0.97 -4.19 -23.04
N THR A 80 -0.04 -3.45 -22.44
CA THR A 80 -0.34 -2.43 -21.42
C THR A 80 0.28 -1.08 -21.75
N SER A 81 -0.29 -0.01 -21.18
CA SER A 81 0.08 1.40 -21.39
C SER A 81 1.54 1.78 -21.11
N ARG A 82 2.36 0.83 -20.65
CA ARG A 82 3.79 1.01 -20.37
C ARG A 82 4.72 0.63 -21.54
N GLY A 83 4.26 -0.05 -22.60
CA GLY A 83 5.14 -0.59 -23.65
C GLY A 83 5.06 0.08 -25.03
N GLY A 84 5.86 -0.40 -25.98
CA GLY A 84 6.05 0.15 -27.33
C GLY A 84 5.60 -0.78 -28.46
N VAL A 85 6.12 -0.55 -29.67
CA VAL A 85 5.94 -1.38 -30.87
C VAL A 85 7.32 -1.83 -31.35
N TRP A 86 7.43 -3.03 -31.92
CA TRP A 86 8.68 -3.56 -32.47
C TRP A 86 8.45 -4.20 -33.84
N LEU A 87 9.48 -4.20 -34.67
CA LEU A 87 9.52 -4.82 -35.99
C LEU A 87 10.61 -5.89 -36.03
N CYS A 88 10.24 -7.11 -36.37
CA CYS A 88 11.14 -8.22 -36.64
C CYS A 88 11.20 -8.41 -38.17
N LYS A 89 12.37 -8.15 -38.75
CA LYS A 89 12.60 -8.24 -40.20
C LYS A 89 12.76 -9.69 -40.61
N TRP A 90 12.04 -10.14 -41.65
CA TRP A 90 12.24 -11.48 -42.19
C TRP A 90 13.66 -11.59 -42.79
N LEU A 91 14.31 -12.73 -42.59
CA LEU A 91 15.65 -13.00 -43.10
C LEU A 91 15.66 -14.20 -44.06
N GLU A 92 15.07 -15.31 -43.62
CA GLU A 92 15.03 -16.57 -44.36
C GLU A 92 13.90 -17.45 -43.84
N THR A 93 13.69 -18.61 -44.47
CA THR A 93 12.77 -19.65 -43.99
C THR A 93 13.60 -20.87 -43.65
N SER A 94 13.37 -21.45 -42.48
CA SER A 94 14.07 -22.64 -42.02
C SER A 94 13.67 -23.89 -42.83
N PRO A 95 14.44 -24.99 -42.77
CA PRO A 95 14.13 -26.21 -43.51
C PRO A 95 12.76 -26.83 -43.21
N ASP A 96 12.21 -26.60 -42.02
CA ASP A 96 10.88 -27.02 -41.57
C ASP A 96 9.77 -25.99 -41.89
N GLY A 97 10.09 -24.95 -42.66
CA GLY A 97 9.11 -23.97 -43.16
C GLY A 97 8.81 -22.81 -42.20
N ALA A 98 9.47 -22.73 -41.03
CA ALA A 98 9.27 -21.63 -40.10
C ALA A 98 10.03 -20.36 -40.54
N PRO A 99 9.46 -19.16 -40.36
CA PRO A 99 10.19 -17.94 -40.65
C PRO A 99 11.31 -17.69 -39.62
N VAL A 100 12.46 -17.24 -40.13
CA VAL A 100 13.59 -16.78 -39.34
C VAL A 100 13.64 -15.25 -39.42
N PHE A 101 13.56 -14.59 -38.27
CA PHE A 101 13.59 -13.13 -38.18
C PHE A 101 14.92 -12.59 -37.62
N ALA A 102 15.20 -11.33 -37.95
CA ALA A 102 16.19 -10.53 -37.26
C ALA A 102 15.71 -10.18 -35.83
N PRO A 103 16.64 -9.82 -34.92
CA PRO A 103 16.27 -9.31 -33.60
C PRO A 103 15.24 -8.17 -33.65
N PRO A 104 14.26 -8.12 -32.72
CA PRO A 104 13.22 -7.09 -32.71
C PRO A 104 13.78 -5.67 -32.62
N ALA A 105 13.47 -4.81 -33.59
CA ALA A 105 13.85 -3.40 -33.59
C ALA A 105 12.68 -2.52 -33.09
N PRO A 106 12.90 -1.56 -32.17
CA PRO A 106 11.85 -0.70 -31.65
C PRO A 106 11.34 0.24 -32.75
N VAL A 107 10.02 0.38 -32.77
CA VAL A 107 9.25 1.28 -33.63
C VAL A 107 8.61 2.34 -32.75
N LYS A 108 8.80 3.62 -33.09
CA LYS A 108 8.15 4.71 -32.36
C LYS A 108 6.65 4.66 -32.62
N SER A 109 5.84 4.78 -31.58
CA SER A 109 4.38 4.83 -31.72
C SER A 109 3.78 5.82 -30.73
N PRO A 110 2.81 6.67 -31.14
CA PRO A 110 2.06 7.54 -30.23
C PRO A 110 1.13 6.75 -29.30
N LEU A 111 0.85 5.50 -29.65
CA LEU A 111 -0.10 4.62 -28.97
C LEU A 111 0.61 3.39 -28.44
N ARG A 112 0.08 2.89 -27.32
CA ARG A 112 0.62 1.77 -26.55
C ARG A 112 -0.46 0.72 -26.24
N GLU A 113 -1.60 0.86 -26.92
CA GLU A 113 -2.79 0.04 -26.77
C GLU A 113 -2.84 -1.09 -27.80
N ARG A 114 -3.89 -1.91 -27.73
CA ARG A 114 -4.11 -3.01 -28.67
C ARG A 114 -4.47 -2.47 -30.05
N GLY A 115 -3.98 -3.12 -31.10
CA GLY A 115 -4.29 -2.75 -32.48
C GLY A 115 -3.97 -3.85 -33.48
N ALA A 116 -4.27 -3.56 -34.74
CA ALA A 116 -3.99 -4.43 -35.88
C ALA A 116 -3.19 -3.64 -36.92
N VAL A 117 -2.07 -4.18 -37.37
CA VAL A 117 -1.22 -3.66 -38.45
C VAL A 117 -1.56 -4.40 -39.74
N PHE A 118 -1.86 -3.66 -40.80
CA PHE A 118 -2.29 -4.22 -42.08
C PHE A 118 -1.85 -3.32 -43.24
N ARG A 119 -1.90 -3.88 -44.45
CA ARG A 119 -1.64 -3.16 -45.70
C ARG A 119 -2.96 -2.86 -46.41
N VAL A 120 -3.10 -1.66 -46.96
CA VAL A 120 -4.25 -1.29 -47.83
C VAL A 120 -3.85 -1.30 -49.32
N ALA A 121 -4.83 -1.16 -50.21
CA ALA A 121 -4.65 -1.38 -51.66
C ALA A 121 -3.60 -0.48 -52.32
N ASP A 122 -3.34 0.71 -51.77
CA ASP A 122 -2.32 1.66 -52.26
C ASP A 122 -0.87 1.26 -51.88
N GLY A 123 -0.71 0.15 -51.14
CA GLY A 123 0.58 -0.35 -50.67
C GLY A 123 1.03 0.23 -49.32
N GLY A 124 0.28 1.19 -48.76
CA GLY A 124 0.53 1.78 -47.45
C GLY A 124 0.33 0.81 -46.29
N ILE A 125 1.18 0.95 -45.27
CA ILE A 125 1.10 0.17 -44.02
C ILE A 125 0.43 1.04 -42.97
N HIS A 126 -0.67 0.55 -42.41
CA HIS A 126 -1.51 1.26 -41.46
C HIS A 126 -1.74 0.41 -40.22
N ALA A 127 -2.13 1.08 -39.14
CA ALA A 127 -2.64 0.40 -37.96
C ALA A 127 -3.90 1.07 -37.43
N LEU A 128 -4.81 0.25 -36.92
CA LEU A 128 -5.98 0.69 -36.17
C LEU A 128 -5.84 0.24 -34.71
N TRP A 129 -6.06 1.17 -33.79
CA TRP A 129 -5.84 0.97 -32.36
C TRP A 129 -7.12 1.26 -31.58
N VAL A 130 -7.41 0.43 -30.59
CA VAL A 130 -8.52 0.66 -29.66
C VAL A 130 -7.97 1.39 -28.43
N ALA A 131 -8.20 2.71 -28.33
CA ALA A 131 -7.61 3.55 -27.28
C ALA A 131 -8.63 4.51 -26.65
N LYS A 132 -8.86 4.39 -25.34
CA LYS A 132 -9.65 5.34 -24.50
C LYS A 132 -11.02 5.75 -25.07
N GLY A 133 -11.75 4.82 -25.66
CA GLY A 133 -13.08 5.10 -26.23
C GLY A 133 -13.06 5.53 -27.70
N ASP A 134 -11.87 5.59 -28.32
CA ASP A 134 -11.68 5.88 -29.73
C ASP A 134 -11.06 4.69 -30.48
N LEU A 135 -11.36 4.64 -31.78
CA LEU A 135 -10.60 3.91 -32.79
C LEU A 135 -9.62 4.89 -33.43
N VAL A 136 -8.33 4.69 -33.22
CA VAL A 136 -7.27 5.58 -33.70
C VAL A 136 -6.60 4.97 -34.92
N HIS A 137 -6.33 5.78 -35.92
CA HIS A 137 -5.61 5.38 -37.13
C HIS A 137 -4.23 5.98 -37.16
N THR A 138 -3.25 5.13 -37.45
CA THR A 138 -1.88 5.54 -37.71
C THR A 138 -1.40 5.00 -39.05
N ALA A 139 -0.48 5.73 -39.69
CA ALA A 139 0.25 5.27 -40.86
C ALA A 139 1.72 5.04 -40.49
N PHE A 140 2.32 3.97 -40.98
CA PHE A 140 3.72 3.66 -40.73
C PHE A 140 4.63 4.44 -41.67
N ASP A 141 5.52 5.27 -41.10
CA ASP A 141 6.60 5.95 -41.80
C ASP A 141 7.86 5.08 -41.73
N ARG A 142 8.15 4.40 -42.85
CA ARG A 142 9.32 3.51 -42.99
C ARG A 142 10.65 4.24 -42.76
N LYS A 143 10.78 5.50 -43.16
CA LYS A 143 12.04 6.25 -43.01
C LYS A 143 12.28 6.63 -41.55
N ARG A 144 11.22 6.95 -40.83
CA ARG A 144 11.29 7.34 -39.41
C ARG A 144 11.21 6.17 -38.44
N MET A 145 10.91 4.97 -38.93
CA MET A 145 10.58 3.79 -38.11
C MET A 145 9.53 4.15 -37.05
N ALA A 146 8.43 4.75 -37.50
CA ALA A 146 7.42 5.31 -36.62
C ALA A 146 6.00 5.17 -37.16
N PHE A 147 5.04 4.81 -36.31
CA PHE A 147 3.63 5.05 -36.58
C PHE A 147 3.31 6.52 -36.32
N VAL A 148 2.67 7.18 -37.27
CA VAL A 148 2.22 8.57 -37.17
C VAL A 148 0.70 8.58 -37.15
N GLU A 149 0.13 9.12 -36.07
CA GLU A 149 -1.31 9.31 -35.96
C GLU A 149 -1.81 10.20 -37.10
N ARG A 150 -2.92 9.78 -37.70
CA ARG A 150 -3.61 10.51 -38.76
C ARG A 150 -4.92 11.03 -38.23
N ASP A 151 -5.79 10.12 -37.80
CA ASP A 151 -7.17 10.43 -37.46
C ASP A 151 -7.70 9.58 -36.30
N ARG A 152 -8.87 9.97 -35.76
CA ARG A 152 -9.59 9.28 -34.67
C ARG A 152 -11.07 9.24 -34.94
N LEU A 153 -11.71 8.13 -34.58
CA LEU A 153 -13.15 7.94 -34.66
C LEU A 153 -13.69 7.43 -33.32
N PRO A 154 -14.70 8.09 -32.70
CA PRO A 154 -15.25 7.63 -31.42
C PRO A 154 -15.92 6.25 -31.54
N LEU A 155 -15.58 5.33 -30.63
CA LEU A 155 -16.20 3.98 -30.58
C LEU A 155 -17.70 4.04 -30.28
N ALA A 156 -18.17 5.11 -29.63
CA ALA A 156 -19.59 5.35 -29.39
C ALA A 156 -20.43 5.35 -30.69
N GLY A 157 -19.85 5.80 -31.81
CA GLY A 157 -20.52 5.81 -33.12
C GLY A 157 -20.88 4.42 -33.63
N PHE A 158 -20.17 3.38 -33.18
CA PHE A 158 -20.41 1.99 -33.56
C PHE A 158 -21.55 1.34 -32.78
N ARG A 159 -21.99 1.93 -31.65
CA ARG A 159 -23.03 1.39 -30.74
C ARG A 159 -22.76 -0.05 -30.28
N LEU A 160 -21.50 -0.37 -29.99
CA LEU A 160 -21.11 -1.66 -29.44
C LEU A 160 -21.72 -1.84 -28.03
N PRO A 161 -22.15 -3.06 -27.66
CA PRO A 161 -22.76 -3.31 -26.34
C PRO A 161 -21.75 -3.15 -25.19
N LYS A 162 -20.45 -3.35 -25.45
CA LYS A 162 -19.35 -3.14 -24.50
C LYS A 162 -18.11 -2.63 -25.22
N THR A 163 -17.15 -2.13 -24.44
CA THR A 163 -15.83 -1.78 -24.94
C THR A 163 -15.12 -3.03 -25.50
N PRO A 164 -14.69 -3.01 -26.77
CA PRO A 164 -14.05 -4.15 -27.40
C PRO A 164 -12.69 -4.44 -26.77
N GLN A 165 -12.34 -5.72 -26.68
CA GLN A 165 -11.06 -6.18 -26.11
C GLN A 165 -10.03 -6.51 -27.20
N SER A 166 -10.47 -6.81 -28.41
CA SER A 166 -9.62 -7.03 -29.58
C SER A 166 -10.34 -6.52 -30.83
N ILE A 167 -9.56 -6.19 -31.87
CA ILE A 167 -10.06 -5.78 -33.17
C ILE A 167 -9.33 -6.54 -34.27
N GLY A 168 -10.06 -6.99 -35.27
CA GLY A 168 -9.56 -7.50 -36.53
C GLY A 168 -9.97 -6.60 -37.67
N VAL A 169 -9.09 -6.45 -38.66
CA VAL A 169 -9.29 -5.54 -39.79
C VAL A 169 -9.05 -6.30 -41.08
N ARG A 170 -10.04 -6.29 -41.98
CA ARG A 170 -9.92 -6.84 -43.33
C ARG A 170 -10.11 -5.73 -44.36
N PRO A 171 -9.03 -5.29 -45.03
CA PRO A 171 -9.11 -4.42 -46.19
C PRO A 171 -9.76 -5.15 -47.38
N ASN A 172 -10.69 -4.47 -48.05
CA ASN A 172 -11.38 -4.96 -49.23
C ASN A 172 -10.82 -4.30 -50.51
N ALA A 173 -11.05 -4.94 -51.66
CA ALA A 173 -10.53 -4.47 -52.95
C ALA A 173 -11.12 -3.12 -53.40
N ASP A 174 -12.30 -2.76 -52.90
CA ASP A 174 -12.99 -1.49 -53.18
C ASP A 174 -12.52 -0.32 -52.29
N GLY A 175 -11.54 -0.55 -51.41
CA GLY A 175 -11.03 0.45 -50.45
C GLY A 175 -11.76 0.48 -49.10
N SER A 176 -12.87 -0.26 -48.97
CA SER A 176 -13.59 -0.38 -47.70
C SER A 176 -12.85 -1.30 -46.71
N LEU A 177 -13.21 -1.19 -45.43
CA LEU A 177 -12.61 -1.97 -44.34
C LEU A 177 -13.71 -2.68 -43.56
N ASP A 178 -13.58 -3.99 -43.41
CA ASP A 178 -14.38 -4.75 -42.45
C ASP A 178 -13.67 -4.79 -41.10
N LEU A 179 -14.34 -4.28 -40.07
CA LEU A 179 -13.91 -4.32 -38.69
C LEU A 179 -14.65 -5.43 -37.96
N VAL A 180 -13.92 -6.23 -37.19
CA VAL A 180 -14.47 -7.27 -36.32
C VAL A 180 -13.97 -7.03 -34.90
N PHE A 181 -14.89 -6.94 -33.95
CA PHE A 181 -14.64 -6.61 -32.55
C PHE A 181 -14.95 -7.80 -31.65
N GLU A 182 -14.04 -8.11 -30.73
CA GLU A 182 -14.29 -9.06 -29.63
C GLU A 182 -15.08 -8.35 -28.51
N ILE A 183 -16.24 -8.93 -28.16
CA ILE A 183 -17.10 -8.46 -27.08
C ILE A 183 -17.25 -9.53 -26.00
N ALA A 184 -17.20 -9.11 -24.73
CA ALA A 184 -17.47 -9.96 -23.57
C ALA A 184 -18.99 -10.09 -23.31
N ASP A 185 -19.44 -11.25 -22.87
CA ASP A 185 -20.76 -11.37 -22.26
C ASP A 185 -20.83 -10.72 -20.86
N ASP A 186 -22.00 -10.74 -20.21
CA ASP A 186 -22.22 -10.17 -18.88
C ASP A 186 -21.78 -11.08 -17.72
N THR A 187 -21.26 -12.27 -18.03
CA THR A 187 -20.90 -13.26 -17.02
C THR A 187 -19.65 -12.83 -16.26
N LYS A 188 -19.75 -12.79 -14.92
CA LYS A 188 -18.60 -12.52 -14.05
C LYS A 188 -17.77 -13.79 -13.89
N GLY A 189 -16.56 -13.74 -14.45
CA GLY A 189 -15.63 -14.86 -14.49
C GLY A 189 -14.92 -15.20 -13.17
N ARG A 190 -15.23 -14.54 -12.04
CA ARG A 190 -14.76 -14.87 -10.68
C ARG A 190 -15.86 -14.46 -9.69
N SER A 191 -16.18 -15.32 -8.72
CA SER A 191 -16.86 -14.92 -7.49
C SER A 191 -15.86 -14.12 -6.62
N GLY A 192 -16.29 -13.27 -5.70
CA GLY A 192 -15.43 -12.71 -4.63
C GLY A 192 -14.15 -11.92 -5.02
N ASP A 193 -13.30 -11.69 -4.00
CA ASP A 193 -11.96 -11.09 -4.10
C ASP A 193 -10.91 -12.19 -3.91
N ASN A 194 -10.05 -12.41 -4.93
CA ASN A 194 -9.02 -13.45 -4.91
C ASN A 194 -7.81 -13.15 -4.01
N ARG A 195 -7.91 -12.06 -3.22
CA ARG A 195 -6.95 -11.65 -2.19
C ARG A 195 -7.58 -11.66 -0.80
N ALA A 196 -8.83 -12.08 -0.67
CA ALA A 196 -9.44 -12.30 0.64
C ALA A 196 -8.87 -13.57 1.28
N ALA A 197 -8.81 -13.60 2.61
CA ALA A 197 -8.28 -14.74 3.36
C ALA A 197 -9.16 -16.00 3.23
N ASP A 198 -10.45 -15.80 2.97
CA ASP A 198 -11.46 -16.84 2.75
C ASP A 198 -11.68 -17.14 1.26
N TRP A 199 -10.80 -16.66 0.36
CA TRP A 199 -10.92 -16.94 -1.06
C TRP A 199 -10.81 -18.43 -1.35
N ASN A 200 -11.90 -19.01 -1.84
CA ASN A 200 -11.91 -20.35 -2.39
C ASN A 200 -12.58 -20.34 -3.79
N PRO A 201 -11.83 -20.61 -4.86
CA PRO A 201 -12.38 -20.66 -6.21
C PRO A 201 -13.31 -21.84 -6.48
N TYR A 202 -13.25 -22.91 -5.68
CA TYR A 202 -13.99 -24.15 -5.90
C TYR A 202 -14.93 -24.49 -4.73
N GLY A 203 -16.06 -25.11 -5.04
CA GLY A 203 -16.97 -25.68 -4.04
C GLY A 203 -16.38 -26.90 -3.36
N PRO A 204 -17.03 -27.44 -2.30
CA PRO A 204 -16.61 -28.68 -1.63
C PRO A 204 -16.55 -29.90 -2.56
N ASP A 205 -17.23 -29.84 -3.70
CA ASP A 205 -17.24 -30.83 -4.78
C ASP A 205 -16.12 -30.60 -5.83
N GLY A 206 -15.26 -29.59 -5.62
CA GLY A 206 -14.19 -29.23 -6.55
C GLY A 206 -14.67 -28.46 -7.79
N VAL A 207 -15.94 -28.03 -7.83
CA VAL A 207 -16.52 -27.34 -8.98
C VAL A 207 -16.29 -25.84 -8.90
N TRP A 208 -15.94 -25.23 -10.04
CA TRP A 208 -15.74 -23.79 -10.17
C TRP A 208 -16.98 -22.99 -9.74
N THR A 209 -16.81 -22.05 -8.81
CA THR A 209 -17.93 -21.27 -8.22
C THR A 209 -18.27 -19.99 -8.97
N GLY A 210 -17.40 -19.53 -9.88
CA GLY A 210 -17.67 -18.36 -10.70
C GLY A 210 -18.45 -18.70 -11.98
N GLY A 211 -18.79 -17.68 -12.76
CA GLY A 211 -19.34 -17.89 -14.09
C GLY A 211 -18.26 -18.24 -15.13
N PHE A 212 -18.66 -18.89 -16.22
CA PHE A 212 -17.82 -19.03 -17.42
C PHE A 212 -18.08 -17.85 -18.34
N SER A 213 -17.15 -16.89 -18.41
CA SER A 213 -17.30 -15.76 -19.33
C SER A 213 -17.09 -16.21 -20.78
N TYR A 214 -17.95 -15.71 -21.67
CA TYR A 214 -17.89 -16.00 -23.10
C TYR A 214 -17.55 -14.75 -23.91
N ARG A 215 -16.98 -15.01 -25.09
CA ARG A 215 -16.66 -14.03 -26.11
C ARG A 215 -17.48 -14.29 -27.35
N HIS A 216 -17.82 -13.21 -28.03
CA HIS A 216 -18.56 -13.20 -29.27
C HIS A 216 -18.15 -12.00 -30.13
N LEU A 217 -18.53 -12.01 -31.40
CA LEU A 217 -18.04 -11.06 -32.38
C LEU A 217 -19.11 -10.05 -32.78
N TRP A 218 -18.70 -8.81 -32.96
CA TRP A 218 -19.47 -7.74 -33.60
C TRP A 218 -18.72 -7.22 -34.81
N SER A 219 -19.41 -6.80 -35.86
CA SER A 219 -18.77 -6.28 -37.07
C SER A 219 -19.38 -4.97 -37.53
N ALA A 220 -18.54 -4.16 -38.18
CA ALA A 220 -18.92 -2.94 -38.89
C ALA A 220 -18.11 -2.83 -40.18
N ARG A 221 -18.66 -2.14 -41.19
CA ARG A 221 -17.93 -1.80 -42.42
C ARG A 221 -17.70 -0.30 -42.47
N LEU A 222 -16.44 0.10 -42.68
CA LEU A 222 -16.08 1.48 -42.98
C LEU A 222 -15.93 1.65 -44.50
N PRO A 223 -16.51 2.68 -45.12
CA PRO A 223 -16.34 2.93 -46.56
C PRO A 223 -14.87 3.24 -46.95
N GLY A 224 -14.10 3.80 -46.02
CA GLY A 224 -12.67 4.11 -46.15
C GLY A 224 -12.01 4.19 -44.77
N LEU A 225 -10.72 4.53 -44.72
CA LEU A 225 -9.97 4.66 -43.46
C LEU A 225 -10.62 5.69 -42.52
N LEU A 226 -11.22 5.20 -41.42
CA LEU A 226 -11.96 5.96 -40.41
C LEU A 226 -13.09 6.87 -40.95
N GLU A 227 -13.59 6.64 -42.16
CA GLU A 227 -14.88 7.18 -42.58
C GLU A 227 -15.99 6.57 -41.70
N PRO A 228 -16.85 7.38 -41.06
CA PRO A 228 -17.88 6.86 -40.16
C PRO A 228 -18.70 5.76 -40.83
N PRO A 229 -18.99 4.65 -40.12
CA PRO A 229 -19.77 3.58 -40.70
C PRO A 229 -21.18 4.09 -41.05
N ALA A 230 -21.67 3.71 -42.24
CA ALA A 230 -23.02 4.09 -42.69
C ALA A 230 -24.14 3.48 -41.83
N SER A 231 -23.83 2.44 -41.04
CA SER A 231 -24.74 1.77 -40.11
C SER A 231 -24.00 1.37 -38.83
N PRO A 232 -24.69 1.26 -37.67
CA PRO A 232 -24.09 0.73 -36.44
C PRO A 232 -23.47 -0.64 -36.63
N ALA A 233 -22.54 -1.01 -35.73
CA ALA A 233 -22.04 -2.38 -35.68
C ALA A 233 -23.18 -3.36 -35.36
N ARG A 234 -23.06 -4.59 -35.85
CA ARG A 234 -24.02 -5.68 -35.59
C ARG A 234 -23.31 -6.90 -35.03
N GLN A 235 -24.05 -7.77 -34.33
CA GLN A 235 -23.50 -9.06 -33.94
C GLN A 235 -23.13 -9.85 -35.19
N ALA A 236 -21.89 -10.32 -35.24
CA ALA A 236 -21.29 -11.00 -36.38
C ALA A 236 -21.18 -12.50 -36.16
N SER A 237 -21.03 -12.96 -34.91
CA SER A 237 -21.04 -14.39 -34.59
C SER A 237 -22.48 -14.93 -34.49
N ALA A 238 -22.63 -16.22 -34.78
CA ALA A 238 -23.91 -16.92 -34.71
C ALA A 238 -24.53 -16.87 -33.30
N THR A 239 -23.71 -16.92 -32.25
CA THR A 239 -24.16 -16.87 -30.85
C THR A 239 -23.37 -15.84 -30.03
N GLN A 240 -23.83 -15.59 -28.80
CA GLN A 240 -23.09 -14.81 -27.79
C GLN A 240 -22.13 -15.69 -26.95
N ARG A 241 -22.05 -16.99 -27.24
CA ARG A 241 -21.31 -17.99 -26.46
C ARG A 241 -20.34 -18.79 -27.35
N GLU A 242 -19.50 -18.10 -28.10
CA GLU A 242 -18.58 -18.75 -29.05
C GLU A 242 -17.33 -19.29 -28.35
N VAL A 243 -16.59 -18.45 -27.62
CA VAL A 243 -15.27 -18.81 -27.07
C VAL A 243 -15.17 -18.46 -25.59
N TYR A 244 -14.62 -19.37 -24.80
CA TYR A 244 -14.41 -19.18 -23.36
C TYR A 244 -13.32 -18.14 -23.03
N PHE A 245 -13.58 -17.34 -22.00
CA PHE A 245 -12.71 -16.39 -21.31
C PHE A 245 -12.19 -15.21 -22.12
N THR A 246 -11.48 -15.42 -23.23
CA THR A 246 -10.89 -14.37 -24.09
C THR A 246 -10.69 -14.88 -25.51
N MET A 247 -10.87 -14.00 -26.50
CA MET A 247 -10.32 -14.14 -27.84
C MET A 247 -9.08 -13.23 -27.94
N ARG A 248 -7.97 -13.70 -28.51
CA ARG A 248 -6.74 -12.92 -28.60
C ARG A 248 -6.30 -12.77 -30.04
N SER A 249 -6.26 -11.52 -30.47
CA SER A 249 -6.11 -11.09 -31.86
C SER A 249 -7.23 -11.65 -32.75
N LEU A 250 -7.64 -10.87 -33.74
CA LEU A 250 -8.62 -11.28 -34.73
C LEU A 250 -8.01 -10.99 -36.09
N THR A 251 -7.83 -12.02 -36.90
CA THR A 251 -7.11 -11.90 -38.17
C THR A 251 -7.91 -12.49 -39.31
N PRO A 252 -8.10 -11.79 -40.44
CA PRO A 252 -8.68 -12.40 -41.62
C PRO A 252 -7.69 -13.40 -42.21
N VAL A 253 -8.17 -14.55 -42.66
CA VAL A 253 -7.34 -15.59 -43.29
C VAL A 253 -7.79 -15.85 -44.72
N ASN A 254 -6.82 -15.98 -45.62
CA ASN A 254 -6.97 -16.39 -47.00
C ASN A 254 -6.54 -17.85 -47.16
N LEU A 255 -7.49 -18.78 -47.22
CA LEU A 255 -7.21 -20.23 -47.25
C LEU A 255 -7.35 -20.85 -48.65
N GLY A 256 -7.12 -20.04 -49.69
CA GLY A 256 -7.07 -20.48 -51.08
C GLY A 256 -8.31 -20.14 -51.92
N PRO A 257 -8.22 -20.35 -53.26
CA PRO A 257 -9.28 -20.04 -54.20
C PRO A 257 -10.52 -20.91 -53.95
N GLY A 258 -11.71 -20.31 -54.03
CA GLY A 258 -12.99 -21.01 -53.79
C GLY A 258 -13.52 -20.92 -52.36
N HIS A 259 -12.74 -20.36 -51.41
CA HIS A 259 -13.16 -20.15 -50.03
C HIS A 259 -13.25 -18.66 -49.71
N ALA A 260 -14.39 -18.23 -49.16
CA ALA A 260 -14.53 -16.86 -48.67
C ALA A 260 -13.61 -16.64 -47.44
N ARG A 261 -13.02 -15.44 -47.32
CA ARG A 261 -12.10 -15.10 -46.22
C ARG A 261 -12.82 -15.10 -44.88
N GLY A 262 -12.53 -16.08 -44.03
CA GLY A 262 -12.98 -16.12 -42.64
C GLY A 262 -12.05 -15.34 -41.70
N PHE A 263 -12.29 -15.46 -40.40
CA PHE A 263 -11.42 -14.91 -39.36
C PHE A 263 -10.88 -16.01 -38.45
N MET A 264 -9.70 -15.78 -37.87
CA MET A 264 -9.13 -16.64 -36.84
C MET A 264 -8.84 -15.87 -35.56
N SER A 265 -8.92 -16.58 -34.44
CA SER A 265 -8.52 -16.09 -33.12
C SER A 265 -8.00 -17.21 -32.24
N GLY A 266 -7.14 -16.87 -31.28
CA GLY A 266 -6.75 -17.78 -30.21
C GLY A 266 -7.60 -17.57 -28.95
N SER A 267 -7.71 -18.58 -28.11
CA SER A 267 -8.45 -18.50 -26.85
C SER A 267 -7.55 -18.59 -25.63
N ARG A 268 -8.04 -18.17 -24.46
CA ARG A 268 -7.29 -18.29 -23.19
C ARG A 268 -6.79 -19.71 -22.93
N GLN A 269 -7.56 -20.71 -23.33
CA GLN A 269 -7.27 -22.13 -23.11
C GLN A 269 -6.34 -22.75 -24.15
N GLY A 270 -5.76 -21.94 -25.05
CA GLY A 270 -4.81 -22.42 -26.05
C GLY A 270 -5.46 -22.97 -27.32
N ASN A 271 -6.79 -22.96 -27.47
CA ASN A 271 -7.44 -23.41 -28.70
C ASN A 271 -7.40 -22.30 -29.76
N LEU A 272 -7.28 -22.70 -31.03
CA LEU A 272 -7.38 -21.82 -32.19
C LEU A 272 -8.76 -21.98 -32.84
N TYR A 273 -9.48 -20.88 -33.01
CA TYR A 273 -10.86 -20.88 -33.54
C TYR A 273 -10.91 -20.19 -34.90
N TYR A 274 -11.58 -20.84 -35.84
CA TYR A 274 -11.94 -20.35 -37.16
C TYR A 274 -13.40 -19.93 -37.19
N PHE A 275 -13.66 -18.73 -37.72
CA PHE A 275 -14.97 -18.15 -37.93
C PHE A 275 -15.25 -18.15 -39.44
N PRO A 276 -15.90 -19.22 -39.96
CA PRO A 276 -16.23 -19.30 -41.37
C PRO A 276 -17.27 -18.23 -41.76
N PRO A 277 -17.17 -17.62 -42.94
CA PRO A 277 -18.23 -16.75 -43.45
C PRO A 277 -19.56 -17.51 -43.53
N ALA A 278 -20.66 -16.88 -43.11
CA ALA A 278 -21.98 -17.49 -43.26
C ALA A 278 -22.36 -17.57 -44.76
N SER A 279 -22.74 -18.75 -45.25
CA SER A 279 -23.14 -18.98 -46.65
C SER A 279 -24.51 -18.38 -47.01
N SER A 280 -25.26 -17.85 -46.04
CA SER A 280 -26.62 -17.35 -46.22
C SER A 280 -26.78 -15.91 -45.73
N ALA A 281 -26.56 -14.96 -46.63
CA ALA A 281 -27.39 -13.76 -46.66
C ALA A 281 -27.63 -13.35 -48.12
N PRO A 282 -28.49 -14.07 -48.85
CA PRO A 282 -28.83 -13.75 -50.24
C PRO A 282 -29.33 -12.31 -50.42
N ASP A 283 -29.82 -11.68 -49.35
CA ASP A 283 -30.40 -10.34 -49.33
C ASP A 283 -29.58 -9.31 -48.51
N ALA A 284 -28.35 -9.61 -48.10
CA ALA A 284 -27.53 -8.61 -47.43
C ALA A 284 -27.14 -7.50 -48.42
N PRO A 285 -27.37 -6.21 -48.09
CA PRO A 285 -26.96 -5.12 -48.97
C PRO A 285 -25.44 -5.20 -49.23
N ALA A 286 -25.00 -4.83 -50.44
CA ALA A 286 -23.59 -4.93 -50.86
C ALA A 286 -22.58 -4.27 -49.88
N ASN A 287 -23.05 -3.36 -49.04
CA ASN A 287 -22.27 -2.64 -48.02
C ASN A 287 -22.40 -3.23 -46.59
N ALA A 288 -22.98 -4.42 -46.43
CA ALA A 288 -23.17 -5.02 -45.11
C ALA A 288 -21.86 -5.57 -44.51
N ALA A 289 -21.66 -5.33 -43.21
CA ALA A 289 -20.54 -5.87 -42.44
C ALA A 289 -20.58 -7.42 -42.38
N PRO A 290 -19.44 -8.14 -42.25
CA PRO A 290 -19.42 -9.59 -42.32
C PRO A 290 -20.17 -10.28 -41.17
N VAL A 291 -20.75 -11.45 -41.46
CA VAL A 291 -21.37 -12.37 -40.47
C VAL A 291 -20.78 -13.75 -40.67
N PHE A 292 -20.63 -14.47 -39.58
CA PHE A 292 -19.94 -15.76 -39.50
C PHE A 292 -20.90 -16.86 -39.04
N ALA A 293 -20.67 -18.07 -39.54
CA ALA A 293 -21.30 -19.26 -38.97
C ALA A 293 -20.69 -19.55 -37.57
N PRO A 294 -21.22 -20.53 -36.82
CA PRO A 294 -20.62 -20.95 -35.55
C PRO A 294 -19.12 -21.23 -35.69
N SER A 295 -18.35 -20.85 -34.68
CA SER A 295 -16.91 -21.07 -34.69
C SER A 295 -16.54 -22.56 -34.69
N LEU A 296 -15.50 -22.89 -35.45
CA LEU A 296 -14.92 -24.23 -35.53
C LEU A 296 -13.50 -24.19 -34.94
N PRO A 297 -13.11 -25.15 -34.09
CA PRO A 297 -11.71 -25.27 -33.72
C PRO A 297 -10.88 -25.67 -34.95
N ALA A 298 -9.78 -24.99 -35.22
CA ALA A 298 -8.87 -25.39 -36.29
C ALA A 298 -8.34 -26.80 -36.01
N ALA A 299 -8.14 -27.62 -37.05
CA ALA A 299 -7.78 -29.04 -36.90
C ALA A 299 -6.31 -29.28 -37.22
N GLY A 300 -5.72 -30.30 -36.58
CA GLY A 300 -4.39 -30.80 -36.86
C GLY A 300 -4.42 -31.83 -38.00
N PRO A 301 -3.26 -32.35 -38.43
CA PRO A 301 -3.20 -33.34 -39.50
C PRO A 301 -3.93 -34.65 -39.19
N ASP A 302 -4.23 -34.90 -37.92
CA ASP A 302 -5.00 -36.04 -37.41
C ASP A 302 -6.51 -35.77 -37.36
N GLY A 303 -6.97 -34.60 -37.80
CA GLY A 303 -8.37 -34.18 -37.76
C GLY A 303 -8.86 -33.77 -36.36
N VAL A 304 -7.98 -33.70 -35.37
CA VAL A 304 -8.32 -33.30 -34.00
C VAL A 304 -8.09 -31.79 -33.81
N ALA A 305 -8.91 -31.15 -32.98
CA ALA A 305 -8.74 -29.73 -32.65
C ALA A 305 -7.31 -29.38 -32.20
N LEU A 306 -6.69 -28.42 -32.89
CA LEU A 306 -5.37 -27.90 -32.57
C LEU A 306 -5.39 -27.18 -31.24
N ARG A 307 -4.40 -27.54 -30.44
CA ARG A 307 -4.08 -26.84 -29.21
C ARG A 307 -2.69 -26.25 -29.31
N HIS A 308 -2.61 -24.97 -29.04
CA HIS A 308 -1.35 -24.24 -29.01
C HIS A 308 -0.44 -24.79 -27.90
N PRO A 309 0.88 -24.91 -28.15
CA PRO A 309 1.84 -25.34 -27.14
C PRO A 309 1.89 -24.42 -25.93
N SER A 310 1.69 -23.11 -26.14
CA SER A 310 1.62 -22.11 -25.08
C SER A 310 0.17 -21.79 -24.69
N ILE A 311 0.01 -20.78 -23.84
CA ILE A 311 -1.27 -20.42 -23.24
C ILE A 311 -1.71 -19.03 -23.71
N GLN A 312 -3.02 -18.84 -23.87
CA GLN A 312 -3.63 -17.60 -24.36
C GLN A 312 -2.97 -17.04 -25.66
N PRO A 313 -2.86 -17.84 -26.74
CA PRO A 313 -2.28 -17.40 -28.00
C PRO A 313 -3.00 -16.20 -28.62
N GLY A 314 -2.25 -15.16 -28.97
CA GLY A 314 -2.64 -14.17 -29.98
C GLY A 314 -2.24 -14.65 -31.37
N VAL A 315 -3.19 -14.62 -32.32
CA VAL A 315 -3.03 -15.21 -33.65
C VAL A 315 -3.08 -14.13 -34.74
N ILE A 316 -2.18 -14.21 -35.71
CA ILE A 316 -2.24 -13.44 -36.96
C ILE A 316 -2.07 -14.36 -38.17
N ALA A 317 -2.69 -13.98 -39.28
CA ALA A 317 -2.42 -14.60 -40.57
C ALA A 317 -0.98 -14.33 -40.99
N TYR A 318 -0.33 -15.34 -41.55
CA TYR A 318 1.03 -15.24 -42.09
C TYR A 318 1.01 -15.66 -43.56
N PRO A 319 1.12 -14.70 -44.50
CA PRO A 319 1.03 -15.00 -45.92
C PRO A 319 2.17 -15.93 -46.37
N ASN A 320 1.83 -17.05 -47.00
CA ASN A 320 2.80 -17.91 -47.68
C ASN A 320 2.89 -17.48 -49.16
N PRO A 321 4.04 -16.97 -49.63
CA PRO A 321 4.19 -16.50 -51.00
C PRO A 321 4.15 -17.64 -52.03
N ASP A 322 4.44 -18.88 -51.64
CA ASP A 322 4.49 -20.04 -52.53
C ASP A 322 3.09 -20.61 -52.77
N THR A 323 2.34 -20.86 -51.70
CA THR A 323 0.99 -21.45 -51.79
C THR A 323 -0.11 -20.43 -52.03
N LYS A 324 0.18 -19.13 -51.82
CA LYS A 324 -0.79 -18.02 -51.81
C LYS A 324 -1.92 -18.18 -50.78
N CYS A 325 -1.77 -19.14 -49.86
CA CYS A 325 -2.64 -19.33 -48.72
C CYS A 325 -1.94 -18.80 -47.46
N ASP A 326 -2.71 -18.35 -46.48
CA ASP A 326 -2.17 -17.91 -45.20
C ASP A 326 -1.92 -19.12 -44.29
N GLY A 327 -0.71 -19.21 -43.75
CA GLY A 327 -0.47 -19.90 -42.49
C GLY A 327 -0.84 -19.01 -41.30
N LEU A 328 -0.40 -19.38 -40.11
CA LEU A 328 -0.59 -18.57 -38.89
C LEU A 328 0.73 -18.38 -38.16
N LEU A 329 0.89 -17.20 -37.56
CA LEU A 329 1.75 -17.02 -36.39
C LEU A 329 0.89 -16.90 -35.15
N ALA A 330 1.23 -17.64 -34.11
CA ALA A 330 0.55 -17.58 -32.82
C ALA A 330 1.55 -17.42 -31.68
N ALA A 331 1.30 -16.48 -30.77
CA ALA A 331 2.15 -16.20 -29.62
C ALA A 331 1.38 -16.24 -28.30
N GLY A 332 1.84 -17.07 -27.36
CA GLY A 332 1.27 -17.17 -26.01
C GLY A 332 2.13 -16.44 -24.96
N GLU A 333 2.36 -17.10 -23.83
CA GLU A 333 3.28 -16.63 -22.78
C GLU A 333 4.68 -17.18 -23.06
N GLY A 334 5.44 -16.45 -23.88
CA GLY A 334 6.87 -16.69 -24.07
C GLY A 334 7.29 -16.68 -25.53
N GLY A 335 6.89 -17.71 -26.29
CA GLY A 335 7.36 -17.95 -27.66
C GLY A 335 6.32 -17.69 -28.75
N ILE A 336 6.78 -17.68 -29.99
CA ILE A 336 5.94 -17.56 -31.20
C ILE A 336 6.06 -18.86 -32.00
N TRP A 337 4.92 -19.36 -32.50
CA TRP A 337 4.84 -20.59 -33.27
C TRP A 337 4.22 -20.34 -34.65
N HIS A 338 4.76 -21.01 -35.66
CA HIS A 338 4.27 -21.04 -37.03
C HIS A 338 3.41 -22.28 -37.27
N TYR A 339 2.28 -22.07 -37.96
CA TYR A 339 1.38 -23.12 -38.42
C TYR A 339 1.18 -22.99 -39.91
N GLU A 340 1.64 -23.98 -40.68
CA GLU A 340 1.39 -24.03 -42.11
C GLU A 340 -0.01 -24.58 -42.39
N PHE A 341 -0.75 -23.96 -43.32
CA PHE A 341 -2.03 -24.49 -43.77
C PHE A 341 -1.81 -25.71 -44.67
N ALA A 342 -2.47 -26.83 -44.35
CA ALA A 342 -2.27 -28.09 -45.07
C ALA A 342 -2.99 -28.16 -46.43
N GLY A 343 -3.63 -27.07 -46.87
CA GLY A 343 -4.30 -26.98 -48.17
C GLY A 343 -5.68 -27.65 -48.23
N HIS A 344 -6.21 -28.13 -47.10
CA HIS A 344 -7.49 -28.82 -47.03
C HIS A 344 -8.23 -28.56 -45.71
N PHE A 345 -9.49 -28.99 -45.66
CA PHE A 345 -10.40 -28.84 -44.53
C PHE A 345 -10.87 -30.22 -44.06
N THR A 346 -11.32 -30.30 -42.81
CA THR A 346 -12.07 -31.45 -42.32
C THR A 346 -13.47 -31.52 -42.95
N ASP A 347 -14.18 -32.65 -42.77
CA ASP A 347 -15.54 -32.84 -43.30
C ASP A 347 -16.56 -31.81 -42.75
N ASP A 348 -16.34 -31.33 -41.52
CA ASP A 348 -17.12 -30.28 -40.86
C ASP A 348 -16.66 -28.86 -41.21
N GLY A 349 -15.66 -28.72 -42.09
CA GLY A 349 -15.23 -27.44 -42.67
C GLY A 349 -14.21 -26.67 -41.83
N ALA A 350 -13.55 -27.31 -40.85
CA ALA A 350 -12.46 -26.70 -40.10
C ALA A 350 -11.16 -26.74 -40.93
N PRO A 351 -10.38 -25.65 -40.97
CA PRO A 351 -9.10 -25.64 -41.67
C PRO A 351 -8.08 -26.54 -40.97
N VAL A 352 -7.36 -27.35 -41.75
CA VAL A 352 -6.32 -28.23 -41.25
C VAL A 352 -4.97 -27.52 -41.34
N PHE A 353 -4.26 -27.42 -40.22
CA PHE A 353 -2.88 -26.91 -40.18
C PHE A 353 -1.91 -28.00 -39.76
N ALA A 354 -0.66 -27.86 -40.21
CA ALA A 354 0.46 -28.68 -39.78
C ALA A 354 0.72 -28.53 -38.27
N ARG A 355 1.53 -29.45 -37.73
CA ARG A 355 2.02 -29.33 -36.36
C ARG A 355 2.85 -28.05 -36.19
N PRO A 356 2.75 -27.36 -35.04
CA PRO A 356 3.42 -26.09 -34.86
C PRO A 356 4.95 -26.23 -34.84
N ALA A 357 5.64 -25.31 -35.52
CA ALA A 357 7.08 -25.13 -35.46
C ALA A 357 7.42 -23.82 -34.73
N PRO A 358 8.48 -23.75 -33.92
CA PRO A 358 8.87 -22.49 -33.28
C PRO A 358 9.34 -21.49 -34.33
N VAL A 359 8.90 -20.24 -34.23
CA VAL A 359 9.47 -19.15 -35.02
C VAL A 359 10.88 -18.89 -34.53
N LEU A 360 11.82 -18.75 -35.46
CA LEU A 360 13.24 -18.61 -35.14
C LEU A 360 13.72 -17.17 -35.25
N GLN A 361 14.81 -16.88 -34.55
CA GLN A 361 15.55 -15.64 -34.63
C GLN A 361 17.03 -15.93 -34.87
N ARG A 362 17.70 -15.09 -35.65
CA ARG A 362 19.17 -15.05 -35.72
C ARG A 362 19.72 -14.33 -34.47
N ASP A 363 20.91 -14.74 -34.02
CA ASP A 363 21.56 -14.19 -32.81
C ASP A 363 20.63 -14.19 -31.57
N ALA A 364 19.85 -15.27 -31.45
CA ALA A 364 18.81 -15.45 -30.44
C ALA A 364 19.38 -15.47 -29.02
N ASP A 365 18.63 -14.88 -28.10
CA ASP A 365 18.82 -15.14 -26.66
C ASP A 365 18.42 -16.59 -26.37
N LEU A 366 19.09 -17.23 -25.43
CA LEU A 366 18.71 -18.55 -24.95
C LEU A 366 17.34 -18.45 -24.25
N PHE A 367 16.37 -19.21 -24.75
CA PHE A 367 14.96 -19.08 -24.40
C PHE A 367 14.41 -20.36 -23.77
N ALA A 368 13.79 -20.23 -22.60
CA ALA A 368 13.26 -21.36 -21.83
C ALA A 368 11.73 -21.36 -21.62
N GLY A 369 10.99 -20.58 -22.41
CA GLY A 369 9.58 -20.32 -22.12
C GLY A 369 9.40 -19.28 -21.02
N ALA A 370 8.18 -18.79 -20.83
CA ALA A 370 7.92 -17.78 -19.81
C ALA A 370 8.11 -18.32 -18.39
N LEU A 371 8.54 -17.41 -17.49
CA LEU A 371 8.76 -17.68 -16.07
C LEU A 371 9.59 -18.96 -15.84
N PRO A 372 10.79 -19.05 -16.42
CA PRO A 372 11.55 -20.27 -16.38
C PRO A 372 12.21 -20.43 -15.00
N THR A 373 12.38 -21.68 -14.60
CA THR A 373 12.98 -22.06 -13.33
C THR A 373 14.10 -23.08 -13.60
N PRO A 374 15.38 -22.66 -13.55
CA PRO A 374 16.51 -23.50 -13.96
C PRO A 374 17.04 -24.39 -12.82
N THR A 375 17.80 -25.40 -13.21
CA THR A 375 18.78 -26.15 -12.42
C THR A 375 20.01 -26.33 -13.31
N VAL A 376 21.21 -26.22 -12.72
CA VAL A 376 22.47 -26.47 -13.42
C VAL A 376 23.07 -27.77 -12.92
N ILE A 377 23.30 -28.71 -13.83
CA ILE A 377 23.83 -30.04 -13.53
C ILE A 377 24.42 -30.63 -14.81
N ASP A 378 25.44 -31.46 -14.70
CA ASP A 378 25.84 -32.36 -15.80
C ASP A 378 24.70 -33.38 -15.99
N TRP A 379 23.88 -33.22 -17.02
CA TRP A 379 22.68 -34.04 -17.20
C TRP A 379 23.00 -35.33 -17.96
N ASP A 380 23.81 -35.23 -19.01
CA ASP A 380 24.13 -36.33 -19.92
C ASP A 380 25.48 -37.02 -19.64
N GLY A 381 26.11 -36.73 -18.51
CA GLY A 381 27.28 -37.45 -18.03
C GLY A 381 28.56 -37.16 -18.80
N ASP A 382 28.58 -36.13 -19.65
CA ASP A 382 29.77 -35.77 -20.43
C ASP A 382 30.82 -34.98 -19.62
N GLY A 383 30.50 -34.71 -18.34
CA GLY A 383 31.38 -34.03 -17.38
C GLY A 383 31.36 -32.51 -17.51
N VAL A 384 30.46 -31.96 -18.32
CA VAL A 384 30.21 -30.52 -18.47
C VAL A 384 28.85 -30.18 -17.88
N LEU A 385 28.73 -29.02 -17.24
CA LEU A 385 27.46 -28.56 -16.66
C LEU A 385 26.48 -28.09 -17.74
N ASP A 386 25.28 -28.66 -17.71
CA ASP A 386 24.12 -28.32 -18.53
C ASP A 386 23.06 -27.51 -17.76
N ILE A 387 21.98 -27.13 -18.44
CA ILE A 387 20.80 -26.52 -17.81
C ILE A 387 19.57 -27.41 -18.04
N VAL A 388 18.83 -27.69 -16.96
CA VAL A 388 17.47 -28.22 -17.01
C VAL A 388 16.52 -27.15 -16.46
N ALA A 389 15.48 -26.76 -17.18
CA ALA A 389 14.58 -25.69 -16.77
C ALA A 389 13.11 -26.03 -16.95
N GLY A 390 12.30 -25.77 -15.93
CA GLY A 390 10.84 -25.79 -16.01
C GLY A 390 10.28 -24.43 -16.42
N ASN A 391 9.03 -24.36 -16.87
CA ASN A 391 8.40 -23.10 -17.28
C ASN A 391 6.89 -23.01 -16.96
N SER A 392 6.29 -21.85 -17.20
CA SER A 392 4.86 -21.60 -16.94
C SER A 392 3.91 -22.38 -17.84
N GLU A 393 4.36 -22.75 -19.04
CA GLU A 393 3.61 -23.54 -20.02
C GLU A 393 3.41 -24.99 -19.55
N GLY A 394 4.26 -25.43 -18.61
CA GLY A 394 4.19 -26.74 -18.01
C GLY A 394 5.22 -27.72 -18.55
N PHE A 395 6.23 -27.28 -19.29
CA PHE A 395 7.26 -28.16 -19.84
C PHE A 395 8.55 -28.12 -19.01
N VAL A 396 9.31 -29.21 -19.10
CA VAL A 396 10.72 -29.25 -18.65
C VAL A 396 11.62 -29.35 -19.88
N LEU A 397 12.62 -28.48 -19.95
CA LEU A 397 13.55 -28.32 -21.07
C LEU A 397 14.97 -28.67 -20.64
N PHE A 398 15.74 -29.28 -21.54
CA PHE A 398 17.17 -29.57 -21.41
C PHE A 398 17.96 -28.73 -22.43
N PHE A 399 18.99 -28.06 -21.96
CA PHE A 399 19.90 -27.25 -22.76
C PHE A 399 21.31 -27.83 -22.64
N LYS A 400 21.73 -28.53 -23.69
CA LYS A 400 23.08 -29.11 -23.76
C LYS A 400 24.13 -28.02 -23.86
N ASN A 401 25.14 -28.07 -23.00
CA ASN A 401 26.35 -27.30 -23.14
C ASN A 401 27.31 -27.99 -24.10
N THR A 402 27.62 -27.33 -25.22
CA THR A 402 28.60 -27.81 -26.22
C THR A 402 29.97 -27.16 -26.05
N GLY A 403 30.10 -26.25 -25.07
CA GLY A 403 31.33 -25.58 -24.71
C GLY A 403 32.03 -26.28 -23.55
N ALA A 404 32.63 -25.48 -22.68
CA ALA A 404 33.21 -25.94 -21.41
C ALA A 404 32.58 -25.15 -20.26
N ASP A 405 32.69 -25.63 -19.03
CA ASP A 405 32.13 -24.93 -17.85
C ASP A 405 32.61 -23.48 -17.76
N ALA A 406 33.90 -23.22 -17.98
CA ALA A 406 34.47 -21.87 -17.96
C ALA A 406 33.91 -20.92 -19.03
N ALA A 407 33.48 -21.47 -20.18
CA ALA A 407 33.02 -20.76 -21.36
C ALA A 407 31.82 -21.51 -21.97
N PRO A 408 30.65 -21.43 -21.33
CA PRO A 408 29.52 -22.28 -21.69
C PRO A 408 28.88 -21.82 -22.99
N ALA A 409 28.39 -22.78 -23.77
CA ALA A 409 27.79 -22.56 -25.08
C ALA A 409 26.59 -23.51 -25.26
N PHE A 410 25.39 -22.98 -25.07
CA PHE A 410 24.18 -23.80 -24.99
C PHE A 410 23.42 -23.89 -26.32
N LEU A 411 23.04 -25.09 -26.70
CA LEU A 411 22.06 -25.31 -27.76
C LEU A 411 20.65 -24.90 -27.28
N PRO A 412 19.72 -24.59 -28.20
CA PRO A 412 18.31 -24.38 -27.86
C PRO A 412 17.71 -25.56 -27.09
N GLY A 413 16.76 -25.27 -26.21
CA GLY A 413 16.20 -26.25 -25.29
C GLY A 413 15.35 -27.32 -25.96
N GLU A 414 15.53 -28.57 -25.52
CA GLU A 414 14.75 -29.74 -25.94
C GLU A 414 13.82 -30.20 -24.82
N ARG A 415 12.63 -30.69 -25.15
CA ARG A 415 11.68 -31.17 -24.13
C ARG A 415 12.16 -32.49 -23.53
N LEU A 416 12.31 -32.52 -22.21
CA LEU A 416 12.60 -33.76 -21.48
C LEU A 416 11.38 -34.67 -21.45
N ARG A 417 11.65 -35.98 -21.41
CA ARG A 417 10.63 -37.03 -21.43
C ARG A 417 10.70 -37.91 -20.20
N ALA A 418 9.53 -38.33 -19.74
CA ALA A 418 9.33 -39.31 -18.68
C ALA A 418 8.29 -40.33 -19.11
N GLY A 419 8.55 -41.63 -18.88
CA GLY A 419 7.65 -42.70 -19.31
C GLY A 419 7.33 -42.68 -20.82
N GLY A 420 8.27 -42.20 -21.64
CA GLY A 420 8.11 -42.10 -23.10
C GLY A 420 7.30 -40.90 -23.61
N ARG A 421 6.95 -39.93 -22.76
CA ARG A 421 6.20 -38.72 -23.15
C ARG A 421 6.90 -37.46 -22.66
N ASP A 422 6.72 -36.33 -23.35
CA ASP A 422 7.18 -35.03 -22.86
C ASP A 422 6.65 -34.77 -21.44
N ILE A 423 7.50 -34.29 -20.53
CA ILE A 423 7.07 -33.85 -19.20
C ILE A 423 6.24 -32.58 -19.41
N HIS A 424 4.93 -32.70 -19.24
CA HIS A 424 3.98 -31.62 -19.44
C HIS A 424 2.89 -31.65 -18.36
N VAL A 425 2.98 -30.75 -17.39
CA VAL A 425 2.03 -30.66 -16.27
C VAL A 425 1.22 -29.36 -16.35
N GLN A 426 -0.09 -29.47 -16.15
CA GLN A 426 -1.02 -28.35 -16.17
C GLN A 426 -2.05 -28.48 -15.07
N ALA A 427 -2.53 -27.36 -14.52
CA ALA A 427 -3.48 -27.34 -13.42
C ALA A 427 -4.79 -28.10 -13.70
N GLY A 428 -5.21 -28.19 -14.96
CA GLY A 428 -6.56 -28.66 -15.29
C GLY A 428 -7.64 -27.74 -14.70
N TYR A 429 -8.88 -28.17 -14.74
CA TYR A 429 -10.01 -27.28 -14.41
C TYR A 429 -10.19 -26.99 -12.92
N SER A 430 -9.47 -27.70 -12.04
CA SER A 430 -9.57 -27.59 -10.57
C SER A 430 -8.24 -27.35 -9.85
N GLY A 431 -7.08 -27.47 -10.52
CA GLY A 431 -5.78 -27.45 -9.84
C GLY A 431 -5.16 -26.07 -9.62
N SER A 432 -5.72 -24.99 -10.18
CA SER A 432 -5.20 -23.63 -9.95
C SER A 432 -6.00 -22.90 -8.87
N VAL A 433 -5.31 -22.40 -7.85
CA VAL A 433 -5.84 -21.50 -6.81
C VAL A 433 -6.39 -20.18 -7.37
N GLN A 434 -6.03 -19.82 -8.61
CA GLN A 434 -6.61 -18.66 -9.28
C GLN A 434 -7.91 -18.97 -10.02
N GLY A 435 -8.25 -20.23 -10.23
CA GLY A 435 -9.46 -20.67 -10.91
C GLY A 435 -9.24 -21.26 -12.30
N VAL A 436 -10.34 -21.76 -12.86
CA VAL A 436 -10.41 -22.54 -14.12
C VAL A 436 -9.79 -21.85 -15.35
N GLN A 437 -9.69 -20.51 -15.33
CA GLN A 437 -9.06 -19.78 -16.43
C GLN A 437 -7.53 -19.96 -16.49
N GLU A 438 -6.91 -20.59 -15.49
CA GLU A 438 -5.49 -20.97 -15.48
C GLU A 438 -5.26 -22.48 -15.70
N ALA A 439 -6.28 -23.21 -16.18
CA ALA A 439 -6.22 -24.66 -16.33
C ALA A 439 -5.07 -25.21 -17.21
N ARG A 440 -4.42 -24.35 -17.98
CA ARG A 440 -3.36 -24.70 -18.93
C ARG A 440 -1.95 -24.31 -18.45
N TRP A 441 -1.83 -23.63 -17.31
CA TRP A 441 -0.52 -23.31 -16.72
C TRP A 441 0.02 -24.47 -15.90
N GLY A 442 1.35 -24.59 -15.85
CA GLY A 442 2.07 -25.59 -15.05
C GLY A 442 3.05 -25.01 -14.04
N TYR A 443 3.75 -23.92 -14.37
CA TYR A 443 4.73 -23.25 -13.48
C TYR A 443 5.75 -24.19 -12.84
N LEU A 444 6.36 -25.05 -13.65
CA LEU A 444 7.22 -26.11 -13.13
C LEU A 444 8.53 -25.57 -12.58
N GLY A 445 8.87 -26.01 -11.37
CA GLY A 445 10.14 -25.73 -10.72
C GLY A 445 10.91 -27.03 -10.46
N PRO A 446 11.66 -27.55 -11.45
CA PRO A 446 12.48 -28.73 -11.26
C PRO A 446 13.73 -28.41 -10.42
N ASN A 447 14.08 -29.32 -9.53
CA ASN A 447 15.38 -29.44 -8.89
C ASN A 447 15.94 -30.81 -9.28
N VAL A 448 17.07 -30.81 -9.99
CA VAL A 448 17.71 -32.03 -10.49
C VAL A 448 18.88 -32.39 -9.59
N VAL A 449 18.85 -33.59 -9.02
CA VAL A 449 19.82 -34.08 -8.04
C VAL A 449 19.81 -35.60 -8.05
N ASP A 450 20.90 -36.23 -7.62
CA ASP A 450 20.88 -37.65 -7.24
C ASP A 450 20.04 -37.81 -5.96
N TRP A 451 18.72 -37.93 -6.15
CA TRP A 451 17.75 -37.97 -5.05
C TRP A 451 17.90 -39.27 -4.31
N ASN A 452 18.00 -40.38 -5.06
CA ASN A 452 17.97 -41.70 -4.47
C ASN A 452 19.36 -42.22 -3.99
N ALA A 453 20.43 -41.51 -4.30
CA ALA A 453 21.83 -41.87 -4.04
C ALA A 453 22.33 -43.06 -4.87
N ASP A 454 21.81 -43.26 -6.08
CA ASP A 454 22.25 -44.29 -7.03
C ASP A 454 23.28 -43.79 -8.06
N GLY A 455 23.62 -42.50 -8.00
CA GLY A 455 24.57 -41.84 -8.90
C GLY A 455 23.95 -41.32 -10.20
N LEU A 456 22.62 -41.38 -10.36
CA LEU A 456 21.90 -40.87 -11.51
C LEU A 456 21.15 -39.58 -11.17
N PRO A 457 21.00 -38.63 -12.12
CA PRO A 457 20.23 -37.42 -11.89
C PRO A 457 18.72 -37.71 -11.93
N ASP A 458 18.04 -37.45 -10.81
CA ASP A 458 16.58 -37.49 -10.66
C ASP A 458 15.99 -36.08 -10.66
N ILE A 459 14.67 -35.94 -10.84
CA ILE A 459 13.99 -34.65 -10.76
C ILE A 459 13.00 -34.64 -9.59
N VAL A 460 13.18 -33.70 -8.65
CA VAL A 460 12.16 -33.32 -7.67
C VAL A 460 11.51 -32.02 -8.15
N MET A 461 10.18 -31.99 -8.26
CA MET A 461 9.46 -30.93 -8.96
C MET A 461 8.30 -30.41 -8.14
N GLY A 462 8.24 -29.08 -7.98
CA GLY A 462 7.01 -28.37 -7.57
C GLY A 462 6.29 -27.76 -8.76
N ASP A 463 4.98 -27.59 -8.67
CA ASP A 463 4.15 -27.08 -9.77
C ASP A 463 3.01 -26.13 -9.32
N ILE A 464 2.10 -25.83 -10.25
CA ILE A 464 0.93 -24.95 -10.06
C ILE A 464 -0.07 -25.42 -9.00
N THR A 465 -0.12 -26.72 -8.71
CA THR A 465 -1.06 -27.30 -7.75
C THR A 465 -0.57 -27.15 -6.32
N GLY A 466 0.75 -27.08 -6.11
CA GLY A 466 1.39 -27.14 -4.80
C GLY A 466 1.94 -28.53 -4.45
N ASP A 467 1.66 -29.54 -5.28
CA ASP A 467 2.20 -30.89 -5.10
C ASP A 467 3.70 -30.95 -5.36
N ILE A 468 4.38 -31.82 -4.61
CA ILE A 468 5.79 -32.16 -4.84
C ILE A 468 5.88 -33.58 -5.43
N THR A 469 6.41 -33.68 -6.65
CA THR A 469 6.54 -34.94 -7.38
C THR A 469 8.00 -35.27 -7.67
N VAL A 470 8.29 -36.56 -7.85
CA VAL A 470 9.61 -37.08 -8.20
C VAL A 470 9.54 -37.89 -9.49
N TYR A 471 10.57 -37.73 -10.32
CA TYR A 471 10.86 -38.53 -11.50
C TYR A 471 12.19 -39.23 -11.27
N ILE A 472 12.16 -40.54 -11.04
CA ILE A 472 13.38 -41.32 -10.83
C ILE A 472 13.99 -41.72 -12.18
N ASN A 473 15.28 -41.52 -12.34
CA ASN A 473 16.03 -41.99 -13.48
C ASN A 473 16.36 -43.47 -13.32
N ARG A 474 15.88 -44.30 -14.25
CA ARG A 474 16.14 -45.75 -14.31
C ARG A 474 17.05 -46.12 -15.49
N GLY A 475 17.59 -45.11 -16.18
CA GLY A 475 18.49 -45.27 -17.32
C GLY A 475 19.94 -45.41 -16.88
N THR A 476 20.82 -44.76 -17.62
CA THR A 476 22.25 -44.63 -17.28
C THR A 476 22.63 -43.17 -17.14
N ARG A 477 23.87 -42.92 -16.69
CA ARG A 477 24.40 -41.56 -16.53
C ARG A 477 24.47 -40.79 -17.86
N ASP A 478 24.81 -41.50 -18.93
CA ASP A 478 24.95 -41.00 -20.31
C ASP A 478 23.67 -41.09 -21.15
N ALA A 479 22.66 -41.81 -20.66
CA ALA A 479 21.34 -41.89 -21.27
C ALA A 479 20.25 -41.91 -20.19
N PRO A 480 19.95 -40.75 -19.58
CA PRO A 480 18.89 -40.64 -18.59
C PRO A 480 17.53 -41.13 -19.13
N ALA A 481 16.85 -41.99 -18.35
CA ALA A 481 15.53 -42.51 -18.67
C ALA A 481 14.60 -42.37 -17.45
N LEU A 482 13.84 -41.29 -17.41
CA LEU A 482 12.93 -40.98 -16.30
C LEU A 482 11.68 -41.87 -16.32
N GLU A 483 11.34 -42.43 -15.17
CA GLU A 483 10.03 -43.05 -14.94
C GLU A 483 8.91 -41.99 -14.85
N ALA A 484 7.64 -42.43 -14.85
CA ALA A 484 6.50 -41.53 -14.70
C ALA A 484 6.48 -40.88 -13.31
N ALA A 485 5.96 -39.65 -13.22
CA ALA A 485 5.88 -38.88 -11.98
C ALA A 485 5.18 -39.64 -10.85
N ARG A 486 5.71 -39.51 -9.63
CA ARG A 486 5.07 -39.99 -8.39
C ARG A 486 5.11 -38.90 -7.32
N PRO A 487 4.06 -38.72 -6.49
CA PRO A 487 4.09 -37.76 -5.40
C PRO A 487 5.08 -38.19 -4.31
N LEU A 488 5.61 -37.22 -3.57
CA LEU A 488 6.29 -37.47 -2.30
C LEU A 488 5.28 -37.62 -1.17
N TYR A 489 5.63 -38.42 -0.18
CA TYR A 489 4.83 -38.67 1.01
C TYR A 489 5.56 -38.27 2.29
N CYS A 490 4.84 -37.64 3.24
CA CYS A 490 5.28 -37.44 4.61
C CYS A 490 4.24 -38.09 5.53
N ASP A 491 4.66 -39.02 6.39
CA ASP A 491 3.77 -39.78 7.28
C ASP A 491 2.58 -40.45 6.56
N GLY A 492 2.79 -40.89 5.32
CA GLY A 492 1.78 -41.56 4.48
C GLY A 492 0.78 -40.62 3.80
N LEU A 493 0.95 -39.30 3.90
CA LEU A 493 0.15 -38.28 3.21
C LEU A 493 0.94 -37.65 2.08
N ASP A 494 0.25 -37.27 0.99
CA ASP A 494 0.85 -36.52 -0.11
C ASP A 494 1.48 -35.22 0.43
N LEU A 495 2.75 -35.00 0.10
CA LEU A 495 3.48 -33.80 0.49
C LEU A 495 3.03 -32.63 -0.38
N HIS A 496 2.34 -31.69 0.26
CA HIS A 496 1.75 -30.53 -0.40
C HIS A 496 2.24 -29.22 0.21
N GLY A 497 2.58 -28.26 -0.65
CA GLY A 497 3.06 -26.93 -0.27
C GLY A 497 2.27 -25.81 -0.92
N MET A 498 2.88 -24.63 -0.97
CA MET A 498 2.32 -23.51 -1.72
C MET A 498 2.56 -23.66 -3.23
N TRP A 499 1.57 -23.28 -4.02
CA TRP A 499 1.66 -23.27 -5.48
C TRP A 499 2.84 -22.44 -6.02
N ARG A 500 3.38 -22.86 -7.16
CA ARG A 500 4.49 -22.22 -7.91
C ARG A 500 5.81 -22.15 -7.16
N VAL A 501 6.02 -22.99 -6.15
CA VAL A 501 7.29 -23.04 -5.43
C VAL A 501 8.22 -24.05 -6.11
N ARG A 502 9.49 -23.66 -6.32
CA ARG A 502 10.55 -24.65 -6.59
C ARG A 502 11.09 -25.11 -5.24
N PRO A 503 11.04 -26.40 -4.90
CA PRO A 503 11.71 -26.92 -3.72
C PRO A 503 13.24 -26.87 -3.90
N ALA A 504 13.96 -26.56 -2.83
CA ALA A 504 15.40 -26.71 -2.81
C ALA A 504 15.75 -28.11 -2.31
N VAL A 505 16.52 -28.87 -3.08
CA VAL A 505 16.95 -30.21 -2.72
C VAL A 505 18.47 -30.29 -2.84
N ALA A 506 19.13 -30.81 -1.82
CA ALA A 506 20.57 -30.99 -1.81
C ALA A 506 21.02 -32.03 -0.79
N ARG A 507 22.24 -32.54 -0.99
CA ARG A 507 22.89 -33.46 -0.06
C ARG A 507 23.44 -32.69 1.15
N ALA A 508 22.92 -32.96 2.33
CA ALA A 508 23.33 -32.35 3.59
C ALA A 508 23.97 -33.42 4.49
N GLY A 509 25.29 -33.60 4.34
CA GLY A 509 26.03 -34.68 5.00
C GLY A 509 25.61 -36.06 4.47
N SER A 510 25.20 -36.96 5.36
CA SER A 510 24.73 -38.32 5.00
C SER A 510 23.23 -38.39 4.65
N ARG A 511 22.52 -37.25 4.63
CA ARG A 511 21.09 -37.17 4.33
C ARG A 511 20.82 -36.24 3.16
N THR A 512 19.68 -36.41 2.51
CA THR A 512 19.22 -35.51 1.45
C THR A 512 18.10 -34.64 2.04
N ALA A 513 18.30 -33.32 2.00
CA ALA A 513 17.37 -32.32 2.50
C ALA A 513 16.46 -31.85 1.37
N LEU A 514 15.19 -31.61 1.70
CA LEU A 514 14.22 -30.92 0.86
C LEU A 514 13.67 -29.74 1.65
N ILE A 515 13.79 -28.53 1.11
CA ILE A 515 13.21 -27.32 1.67
C ILE A 515 12.14 -26.78 0.71
N MET A 516 10.96 -26.48 1.24
CA MET A 516 9.84 -25.92 0.49
C MET A 516 9.10 -24.87 1.33
N VAL A 517 8.14 -24.18 0.71
CA VAL A 517 7.16 -23.36 1.45
C VAL A 517 5.92 -24.21 1.71
N ASP A 518 5.63 -24.49 2.97
CA ASP A 518 4.49 -25.31 3.39
C ASP A 518 3.15 -24.56 3.30
N GLY A 519 2.04 -25.28 3.55
CA GLY A 519 0.68 -24.74 3.52
C GLY A 519 0.39 -23.62 4.53
N ASP A 520 1.27 -23.38 5.50
CA ASP A 520 1.18 -22.29 6.47
C ASP A 520 1.99 -21.04 6.05
N ASP A 521 2.55 -21.02 4.84
CA ASP A 521 3.49 -19.99 4.36
C ASP A 521 4.79 -19.93 5.17
N HIS A 522 5.33 -21.09 5.55
CA HIS A 522 6.63 -21.17 6.20
C HIS A 522 7.63 -22.01 5.40
N PHE A 523 8.90 -21.62 5.47
CA PHE A 523 9.98 -22.47 4.98
C PHE A 523 10.06 -23.71 5.88
N HIS A 524 10.04 -24.89 5.28
CA HIS A 524 9.91 -26.16 5.98
C HIS A 524 10.93 -27.16 5.43
N LEU A 525 11.68 -27.81 6.32
CA LEU A 525 12.66 -28.83 6.01
C LEU A 525 12.06 -30.23 6.12
N TYR A 526 12.33 -31.06 5.12
CA TYR A 526 12.04 -32.48 5.09
C TYR A 526 13.32 -33.25 4.78
N TRP A 527 13.38 -34.49 5.26
CA TRP A 527 14.52 -35.37 5.07
C TRP A 527 14.12 -36.61 4.29
N ARG A 528 14.81 -36.89 3.19
CA ARG A 528 14.56 -38.12 2.43
C ARG A 528 14.72 -39.37 3.31
N ILE A 529 13.77 -40.30 3.18
CA ILE A 529 13.81 -41.67 3.73
C ILE A 529 14.14 -42.65 2.61
N ASP A 530 13.37 -42.62 1.52
CA ASP A 530 13.54 -43.46 0.33
C ASP A 530 13.11 -42.70 -0.95
N ASP A 531 12.89 -43.38 -2.07
CA ASP A 531 12.54 -42.76 -3.36
C ASP A 531 11.30 -41.86 -3.27
N TYR A 532 10.33 -42.16 -2.40
CA TYR A 532 9.04 -41.47 -2.37
C TYR A 532 8.63 -40.97 -0.98
N ASN A 533 9.37 -41.28 0.08
CA ASN A 533 9.04 -40.89 1.43
C ASN A 533 10.05 -39.90 2.01
N VAL A 534 9.53 -38.94 2.76
CA VAL A 534 10.32 -37.99 3.56
C VAL A 534 9.85 -38.00 5.02
N ALA A 535 10.75 -37.66 5.93
CA ALA A 535 10.46 -37.37 7.32
C ALA A 535 10.40 -35.85 7.54
N ASP A 536 9.46 -35.40 8.36
CA ASP A 536 9.38 -34.01 8.83
C ASP A 536 10.67 -33.63 9.59
N GLY A 537 11.34 -32.58 9.11
CA GLY A 537 12.53 -31.98 9.72
C GLY A 537 12.27 -30.67 10.46
N GLY A 538 11.03 -30.15 10.43
CA GLY A 538 10.57 -28.97 11.11
C GLY A 538 10.62 -27.68 10.28
N LYS A 539 9.91 -26.67 10.80
CA LYS A 539 9.91 -25.31 10.23
C LYS A 539 11.26 -24.63 10.45
N LEU A 540 11.73 -23.94 9.42
CA LEU A 540 13.00 -23.23 9.42
C LEU A 540 12.86 -21.86 10.06
N THR A 541 13.90 -21.48 10.80
CA THR A 541 13.95 -20.21 11.53
C THR A 541 15.12 -19.35 11.10
N LEU A 542 14.98 -18.05 11.35
CA LEU A 542 16.11 -17.14 11.39
C LEU A 542 16.97 -17.38 12.63
N ALA A 543 18.17 -16.80 12.64
CA ALA A 543 19.10 -16.83 13.78
C ALA A 543 18.48 -16.32 15.11
N ASP A 544 17.45 -15.48 15.04
CA ASP A 544 16.72 -14.98 16.22
C ASP A 544 15.56 -15.89 16.66
N GLY A 545 15.37 -17.04 16.00
CA GLY A 545 14.31 -18.01 16.27
C GLY A 545 12.96 -17.69 15.60
N SER A 546 12.84 -16.60 14.84
CA SER A 546 11.60 -16.30 14.11
C SER A 546 11.42 -17.19 12.88
N LEU A 547 10.18 -17.54 12.56
CA LEU A 547 9.85 -18.33 11.36
C LEU A 547 10.09 -17.51 10.08
N ILE A 548 10.45 -18.20 9.00
CA ILE A 548 10.67 -17.61 7.68
C ILE A 548 9.41 -17.82 6.84
N SER A 549 8.80 -16.73 6.37
CA SER A 549 7.64 -16.72 5.48
C SER A 549 7.94 -16.07 4.13
N ALA A 550 7.11 -16.36 3.12
CA ALA A 550 7.36 -15.94 1.74
C ALA A 550 6.34 -14.93 1.19
N SER A 551 5.13 -14.89 1.75
CA SER A 551 3.98 -14.31 1.07
C SER A 551 3.67 -12.88 1.53
N SER A 552 3.21 -12.02 0.61
CA SER A 552 2.70 -10.68 0.97
C SER A 552 1.26 -10.67 1.46
N GLY A 553 0.54 -11.77 1.35
CA GLY A 553 -0.89 -11.84 1.62
C GLY A 553 -1.47 -13.21 1.30
N PRO A 554 -2.78 -13.40 1.54
CA PRO A 554 -3.40 -14.71 1.43
C PRO A 554 -3.67 -15.14 -0.02
N ALA A 555 -4.12 -16.39 -0.17
CA ALA A 555 -4.67 -16.96 -1.39
C ALA A 555 -3.71 -16.87 -2.59
N GLY A 556 -4.14 -16.26 -3.70
CA GLY A 556 -3.31 -16.12 -4.91
C GLY A 556 -2.08 -15.22 -4.73
N SER A 557 -1.77 -14.78 -3.52
CA SER A 557 -0.54 -14.06 -3.17
C SER A 557 0.43 -14.90 -2.34
N THR A 558 0.09 -16.17 -2.06
CA THR A 558 0.99 -17.11 -1.38
C THR A 558 1.93 -17.83 -2.34
N GLY A 559 3.07 -18.32 -1.85
CA GLY A 559 4.04 -19.09 -2.66
C GLY A 559 4.87 -18.25 -3.64
N ARG A 560 5.06 -18.76 -4.88
CA ARG A 560 5.82 -18.11 -5.98
C ARG A 560 7.31 -17.85 -5.70
N CYS A 561 7.88 -18.64 -4.80
CA CYS A 561 9.28 -18.56 -4.40
C CYS A 561 10.08 -19.67 -5.05
N LYS A 562 11.26 -19.38 -5.60
CA LYS A 562 12.15 -20.38 -6.20
C LYS A 562 13.35 -20.59 -5.31
N LEU A 563 13.36 -21.70 -4.58
CA LEU A 563 14.40 -21.99 -3.58
C LEU A 563 15.50 -22.83 -4.21
N ASP A 564 16.74 -22.53 -3.90
CA ASP A 564 17.93 -23.30 -4.27
C ASP A 564 18.87 -23.41 -3.07
N LEU A 565 19.43 -24.61 -2.85
CA LEU A 565 20.43 -24.86 -1.81
C LEU A 565 21.81 -24.91 -2.46
N PHE A 566 22.67 -23.97 -2.11
CA PHE A 566 24.00 -23.85 -2.70
C PHE A 566 24.98 -23.25 -1.69
N ASP A 567 26.20 -23.77 -1.60
CA ASP A 567 27.26 -23.18 -0.78
C ASP A 567 27.83 -21.94 -1.50
N TRP A 568 27.23 -20.78 -1.23
CA TRP A 568 27.54 -19.55 -1.98
C TRP A 568 28.82 -18.88 -1.47
N ASP A 569 29.05 -18.92 -0.15
CA ASP A 569 30.20 -18.25 0.46
C ASP A 569 31.40 -19.18 0.70
N GLY A 570 31.27 -20.47 0.37
CA GLY A 570 32.34 -21.46 0.42
C GLY A 570 32.66 -21.92 1.84
N ASP A 571 31.74 -21.73 2.80
CA ASP A 571 31.91 -22.14 4.18
C ASP A 571 31.51 -23.61 4.45
N GLY A 572 31.02 -24.31 3.43
CA GLY A 572 30.58 -25.69 3.48
C GLY A 572 29.14 -25.86 3.99
N ALA A 573 28.49 -24.79 4.45
CA ALA A 573 27.06 -24.78 4.73
C ALA A 573 26.27 -24.46 3.45
N LEU A 574 25.16 -25.15 3.25
CA LEU A 574 24.27 -24.90 2.14
C LEU A 574 23.40 -23.69 2.47
N ASP A 575 23.61 -22.61 1.74
CA ASP A 575 22.83 -21.37 1.80
C ASP A 575 21.59 -21.45 0.92
N LEU A 576 20.67 -20.49 1.07
CA LEU A 576 19.54 -20.34 0.17
C LEU A 576 19.77 -19.21 -0.84
N VAL A 577 19.74 -19.56 -2.12
CA VAL A 577 19.53 -18.62 -3.23
C VAL A 577 18.05 -18.64 -3.58
N ILE A 578 17.43 -17.47 -3.66
CA ILE A 578 15.98 -17.35 -3.73
C ILE A 578 15.55 -16.43 -4.87
N GLY A 579 14.86 -17.00 -5.84
CA GLY A 579 14.10 -16.25 -6.84
C GLY A 579 12.73 -15.83 -6.32
N THR A 580 12.35 -14.56 -6.48
CA THR A 580 11.08 -14.02 -5.97
C THR A 580 10.21 -13.40 -7.06
N CYS A 581 8.90 -13.28 -6.83
CA CYS A 581 8.07 -12.32 -7.55
C CYS A 581 8.07 -10.95 -6.86
N ARG A 582 7.56 -9.92 -7.53
CA ARG A 582 7.56 -8.55 -6.97
C ARG A 582 6.80 -8.38 -5.66
N THR A 583 5.87 -9.29 -5.37
CA THR A 583 5.02 -9.22 -4.18
C THR A 583 5.48 -10.20 -3.11
N ASN A 584 6.58 -10.95 -3.26
CA ASN A 584 7.04 -11.74 -2.11
C ASN A 584 7.55 -10.84 -0.99
N ALA A 585 7.60 -11.40 0.21
CA ALA A 585 8.05 -10.73 1.41
C ALA A 585 8.80 -11.69 2.34
N ILE A 586 10.10 -11.88 2.09
CA ILE A 586 10.96 -12.80 2.82
C ILE A 586 11.90 -12.01 3.73
N PRO A 587 11.92 -12.24 5.05
CA PRO A 587 11.29 -13.37 5.75
C PRO A 587 9.84 -13.10 6.22
N ASN A 588 9.32 -11.88 6.07
CA ASN A 588 7.94 -11.56 6.42
C ASN A 588 7.45 -10.30 5.70
N ASN A 589 6.13 -10.10 5.72
CA ASN A 589 5.39 -8.98 5.15
C ASN A 589 5.64 -7.59 5.77
N LYS A 590 6.47 -7.45 6.81
CA LYS A 590 6.83 -6.15 7.41
C LYS A 590 8.23 -5.69 7.05
N THR A 591 9.19 -6.59 7.03
CA THR A 591 10.63 -6.26 6.86
C THR A 591 11.29 -6.98 5.69
N GLY A 592 10.55 -7.86 5.01
CA GLY A 592 11.08 -8.70 3.96
C GLY A 592 11.27 -8.02 2.60
N PHE A 593 11.99 -8.74 1.74
CA PHE A 593 12.20 -8.42 0.33
C PHE A 593 11.33 -9.31 -0.57
N PRO A 594 10.95 -8.86 -1.78
CA PRO A 594 11.11 -7.49 -2.28
C PRO A 594 10.21 -6.46 -1.60
N GLN A 595 9.01 -6.85 -1.15
CA GLN A 595 8.09 -5.98 -0.43
C GLN A 595 8.03 -6.31 1.06
N PRO A 596 7.89 -5.30 1.95
CA PRO A 596 7.79 -3.87 1.64
C PRO A 596 9.16 -3.16 1.51
N ALA A 597 10.28 -3.86 1.75
CA ALA A 597 11.59 -3.22 1.93
C ALA A 597 12.10 -2.40 0.72
N LEU A 598 11.72 -2.76 -0.52
CA LEU A 598 12.11 -2.03 -1.75
C LEU A 598 11.02 -1.10 -2.30
N GLY A 599 9.91 -0.92 -1.57
CA GLY A 599 8.83 0.02 -1.92
C GLY A 599 7.63 -0.61 -2.66
N GLU A 600 6.80 0.25 -3.26
CA GLU A 600 5.58 -0.18 -3.95
C GLU A 600 5.91 -0.72 -5.36
N ARG A 601 5.68 -2.02 -5.57
CA ARG A 601 5.87 -2.77 -6.83
C ARG A 601 7.33 -2.78 -7.36
N PRO A 602 8.32 -3.22 -6.57
CA PRO A 602 9.67 -3.47 -7.08
C PRO A 602 9.64 -4.53 -8.21
N PRO A 603 10.66 -4.70 -9.04
CA PRO A 603 10.79 -5.88 -9.87
C PRO A 603 10.94 -7.17 -9.03
N ALA A 604 10.75 -8.33 -9.68
CA ALA A 604 11.25 -9.61 -9.18
C ALA A 604 12.74 -9.49 -8.80
N THR A 605 13.13 -9.96 -7.61
CA THR A 605 14.48 -9.77 -7.06
C THR A 605 15.08 -11.09 -6.62
N VAL A 606 16.37 -11.30 -6.90
CA VAL A 606 17.08 -12.49 -6.41
C VAL A 606 17.67 -12.20 -5.03
N LEU A 607 17.37 -13.06 -4.06
CA LEU A 607 17.80 -12.94 -2.67
C LEU A 607 18.77 -14.05 -2.30
N PHE A 608 19.51 -13.80 -1.23
CA PHE A 608 20.43 -14.70 -0.57
C PHE A 608 20.09 -14.76 0.92
N MET A 609 20.07 -15.97 1.49
CA MET A 609 20.02 -16.19 2.93
C MET A 609 21.16 -17.13 3.33
N ARG A 610 22.09 -16.61 4.13
CA ARG A 610 23.20 -17.39 4.66
C ARG A 610 22.72 -18.42 5.69
N ASN A 611 23.17 -19.67 5.60
CA ASN A 611 22.96 -20.66 6.63
C ASN A 611 24.02 -20.52 7.75
N VAL A 612 23.56 -20.13 8.94
CA VAL A 612 24.40 -19.95 10.14
C VAL A 612 24.28 -21.09 11.14
N GLY A 613 23.39 -22.06 10.90
CA GLY A 613 23.15 -23.23 11.75
C GLY A 613 23.87 -24.50 11.30
N GLY A 614 24.31 -24.56 10.04
CA GLY A 614 24.93 -25.73 9.42
C GLY A 614 23.93 -26.67 8.74
N ASN A 615 24.42 -27.70 8.06
CA ASN A 615 23.60 -28.51 7.14
C ASN A 615 22.61 -29.46 7.81
N THR A 616 22.87 -29.91 9.04
CA THR A 616 22.00 -30.88 9.74
C THR A 616 20.90 -30.21 10.56
N ALA A 617 21.06 -28.93 10.90
CA ALA A 617 20.10 -28.13 11.66
C ALA A 617 20.14 -26.68 11.14
N PRO A 618 19.72 -26.46 9.88
CA PRO A 618 19.88 -25.17 9.23
C PRO A 618 19.08 -24.07 9.93
N VAL A 619 19.74 -22.94 10.12
CA VAL A 619 19.19 -21.70 10.66
C VAL A 619 19.72 -20.59 9.77
N PHE A 620 18.86 -19.69 9.32
CA PHE A 620 19.27 -18.71 8.30
C PHE A 620 19.43 -17.30 8.85
N ALA A 621 20.35 -16.54 8.26
CA ALA A 621 20.39 -15.09 8.41
C ALA A 621 19.21 -14.44 7.65
N HIS A 622 18.96 -13.16 7.93
CA HIS A 622 17.98 -12.39 7.16
C HIS A 622 18.31 -12.38 5.67
N ALA A 623 17.27 -12.45 4.84
CA ALA A 623 17.40 -12.34 3.40
C ALA A 623 17.97 -10.98 2.98
N VAL A 624 18.92 -11.01 2.05
CA VAL A 624 19.51 -9.83 1.42
C VAL A 624 19.46 -9.99 -0.11
N PRO A 625 19.24 -8.92 -0.89
CA PRO A 625 19.29 -9.02 -2.33
C PRO A 625 20.74 -9.15 -2.84
N PHE A 626 20.92 -9.83 -3.98
CA PHE A 626 22.17 -9.74 -4.70
C PHE A 626 22.34 -8.35 -5.33
N ARG A 627 23.55 -7.81 -5.28
CA ARG A 627 23.94 -6.57 -5.96
C ARG A 627 25.09 -6.83 -6.91
N HIS A 628 25.01 -6.26 -8.10
CA HIS A 628 26.11 -6.25 -9.05
C HIS A 628 27.12 -5.17 -8.66
N THR A 629 28.35 -5.54 -8.33
CA THR A 629 29.37 -4.64 -7.78
C THR A 629 29.83 -3.58 -8.79
N VAL A 630 29.93 -3.94 -10.07
CA VAL A 630 30.33 -3.00 -11.14
C VAL A 630 29.26 -1.95 -11.45
N THR A 631 27.98 -2.35 -11.52
CA THR A 631 26.88 -1.43 -11.89
C THR A 631 26.19 -0.79 -10.68
N GLY A 632 26.41 -1.33 -9.48
CA GLY A 632 25.76 -0.93 -8.24
C GLY A 632 24.28 -1.33 -8.12
N LYS A 633 23.71 -2.01 -9.12
CA LYS A 633 22.27 -2.35 -9.17
C LYS A 633 21.97 -3.68 -8.49
N LEU A 634 20.78 -3.79 -7.91
CA LEU A 634 20.27 -5.08 -7.45
C LEU A 634 20.05 -6.03 -8.63
N ILE A 635 20.22 -7.32 -8.41
CA ILE A 635 19.93 -8.35 -9.41
C ILE A 635 18.42 -8.53 -9.51
N GLN A 636 17.87 -7.83 -10.50
CA GLN A 636 16.46 -7.76 -10.83
C GLN A 636 16.34 -8.01 -12.34
N PRO A 637 16.47 -9.27 -12.80
CA PRO A 637 16.50 -9.62 -14.23
C PRO A 637 15.25 -9.14 -14.98
N GLY A 638 14.16 -8.86 -14.26
CA GLY A 638 13.01 -8.11 -14.74
C GLY A 638 11.71 -8.84 -14.44
N GLY A 639 10.58 -8.13 -14.59
CA GLY A 639 9.26 -8.72 -14.47
C GLY A 639 8.56 -8.52 -13.13
N ALA A 640 7.28 -8.89 -13.12
CA ALA A 640 6.39 -8.80 -11.96
C ALA A 640 6.08 -10.17 -11.35
N HIS A 641 6.12 -11.24 -12.15
CA HIS A 641 5.46 -12.49 -11.82
C HIS A 641 6.36 -13.57 -11.23
N GLU A 642 7.64 -13.59 -11.58
CA GLU A 642 8.61 -14.60 -11.14
C GLU A 642 10.03 -14.18 -11.53
N SER A 643 11.02 -14.71 -10.80
CA SER A 643 12.41 -14.80 -11.22
C SER A 643 12.91 -16.18 -10.78
N GLY A 644 13.37 -17.00 -11.71
CA GLY A 644 14.08 -18.24 -11.40
C GLY A 644 15.55 -17.93 -11.14
N ALA A 645 16.14 -18.48 -10.09
CA ALA A 645 17.54 -18.22 -9.77
C ALA A 645 18.17 -19.40 -9.01
N VAL A 646 19.41 -19.74 -9.37
CA VAL A 646 20.19 -20.81 -8.74
C VAL A 646 21.66 -20.41 -8.63
N GLY A 647 22.31 -20.86 -7.56
CA GLY A 647 23.78 -20.82 -7.46
C GLY A 647 24.40 -21.86 -8.39
N THR A 648 25.57 -21.59 -8.95
CA THR A 648 26.22 -22.51 -9.89
C THR A 648 27.73 -22.29 -10.00
N LEU A 649 28.48 -23.34 -10.36
CA LEU A 649 29.87 -23.23 -10.80
C LEU A 649 30.01 -23.03 -12.31
N LEU A 650 28.90 -23.03 -13.06
CA LEU A 650 28.90 -22.74 -14.49
C LEU A 650 29.49 -21.34 -14.75
N GLY A 651 30.43 -21.25 -15.69
CA GLY A 651 31.21 -20.05 -15.96
C GLY A 651 32.29 -19.74 -14.92
N SER A 652 32.50 -20.57 -13.92
CA SER A 652 33.55 -20.33 -12.92
C SER A 652 34.91 -20.74 -13.49
N THR A 653 35.91 -19.87 -13.34
CA THR A 653 37.31 -20.15 -13.72
C THR A 653 38.24 -20.25 -12.51
N ASP A 654 37.76 -19.82 -11.34
CA ASP A 654 38.51 -19.71 -10.09
C ASP A 654 37.85 -20.49 -8.93
N GLY A 655 36.82 -21.28 -9.23
CA GLY A 655 36.05 -22.04 -8.26
C GLY A 655 35.03 -21.22 -7.47
N ARG A 656 34.90 -19.90 -7.74
CA ARG A 656 33.87 -19.09 -7.08
C ARG A 656 32.47 -19.35 -7.65
N PRO A 657 31.43 -19.35 -6.81
CA PRO A 657 30.05 -19.44 -7.27
C PRO A 657 29.62 -18.28 -8.17
N ASN A 658 28.88 -18.60 -9.22
CA ASN A 658 28.15 -17.68 -10.09
C ASN A 658 26.65 -17.81 -9.84
N LEU A 659 25.87 -16.87 -10.39
CA LEU A 659 24.41 -16.89 -10.30
C LEU A 659 23.82 -17.03 -11.71
N LEU A 660 23.04 -18.10 -11.93
CA LEU A 660 22.17 -18.21 -13.10
C LEU A 660 20.79 -17.71 -12.69
N ALA A 661 20.30 -16.64 -13.30
CA ALA A 661 18.97 -16.11 -13.04
C ALA A 661 18.19 -15.87 -14.33
N CYS A 662 16.86 -15.79 -14.21
CA CYS A 662 15.97 -15.67 -15.35
C CYS A 662 14.96 -14.53 -15.21
N ASP A 663 14.58 -13.93 -16.32
CA ASP A 663 13.46 -12.98 -16.38
C ASP A 663 12.14 -13.68 -16.71
N GLU A 664 11.02 -13.00 -16.47
CA GLU A 664 9.69 -13.56 -16.74
C GLU A 664 9.39 -13.84 -18.22
N ALA A 665 10.18 -13.26 -19.13
CA ALA A 665 10.03 -13.43 -20.57
C ALA A 665 10.77 -14.66 -21.10
N GLY A 666 11.54 -15.35 -20.27
CA GLY A 666 12.20 -16.61 -20.62
C GLY A 666 13.68 -16.51 -20.91
N ARG A 667 14.32 -15.35 -20.66
CA ARG A 667 15.77 -15.18 -20.84
C ARG A 667 16.54 -15.66 -19.63
N MET A 668 17.74 -16.16 -19.89
CA MET A 668 18.70 -16.60 -18.88
C MET A 668 19.92 -15.68 -18.85
N TYR A 669 20.38 -15.34 -17.65
CA TYR A 669 21.51 -14.44 -17.39
C TYR A 669 22.50 -15.16 -16.46
N LEU A 670 23.77 -15.19 -16.86
CA LEU A 670 24.85 -15.77 -16.06
C LEU A 670 25.71 -14.65 -15.46
N TYR A 671 25.39 -14.27 -14.23
CA TYR A 671 26.10 -13.24 -13.47
C TYR A 671 27.36 -13.82 -12.83
N ARG A 672 28.51 -13.15 -12.99
CA ARG A 672 29.79 -13.64 -12.44
C ARG A 672 29.87 -13.34 -10.95
N GLY A 673 30.26 -14.31 -10.14
CA GLY A 673 30.43 -14.19 -8.69
C GLY A 673 31.37 -13.08 -8.27
N ALA A 674 32.45 -12.86 -9.03
CA ALA A 674 33.38 -11.74 -8.81
C ALA A 674 32.70 -10.36 -8.91
N ASN A 675 31.58 -10.29 -9.62
CA ASN A 675 30.78 -9.08 -9.81
C ASN A 675 29.52 -9.07 -8.93
N LEU A 676 29.37 -10.01 -8.00
CA LEU A 676 28.20 -10.14 -7.14
C LEU A 676 28.58 -9.99 -5.68
N GLU A 677 27.74 -9.26 -4.95
CA GLU A 677 27.77 -9.25 -3.51
C GLU A 677 26.34 -9.46 -2.98
N PRO A 678 26.08 -10.53 -2.21
CA PRO A 678 24.91 -10.57 -1.35
C PRO A 678 25.14 -9.57 -0.23
N ALA A 679 24.45 -8.44 -0.32
CA ALA A 679 24.57 -7.38 0.66
C ALA A 679 23.20 -6.76 0.86
N PRO A 680 22.86 -6.31 2.08
CA PRO A 680 21.74 -5.40 2.23
C PRO A 680 21.94 -4.26 1.22
N PRO A 681 20.86 -3.77 0.57
CA PRO A 681 21.00 -2.67 -0.37
C PRO A 681 21.81 -1.58 0.31
N ALA A 682 22.86 -1.07 -0.34
CA ALA A 682 23.45 0.19 0.08
C ALA A 682 22.27 1.15 0.21
N PRO A 683 22.08 1.83 1.35
CA PRO A 683 20.92 2.67 1.53
C PRO A 683 20.87 3.59 0.31
N ALA A 684 19.81 3.44 -0.51
CA ALA A 684 19.51 4.42 -1.53
C ALA A 684 19.61 5.77 -0.83
N ALA A 685 20.35 6.72 -1.40
CA ALA A 685 20.43 8.06 -0.81
C ALA A 685 18.99 8.44 -0.48
N PRO A 686 18.65 8.52 0.82
CA PRO A 686 17.25 8.57 1.17
C PRO A 686 16.69 9.80 0.46
N PRO A 687 15.50 9.73 -0.17
CA PRO A 687 14.72 10.97 -0.23
C PRO A 687 14.81 11.53 1.19
N PRO A 688 15.26 12.79 1.37
CA PRO A 688 15.78 13.30 2.64
C PRO A 688 14.93 12.69 3.75
N PRO A 689 15.53 11.92 4.67
CA PRO A 689 14.80 10.97 5.51
C PRO A 689 13.54 11.68 5.96
N PRO A 690 12.35 11.10 5.75
CA PRO A 690 11.11 11.78 6.10
C PRO A 690 11.35 12.33 7.50
N PRO A 691 11.10 13.63 7.73
CA PRO A 691 11.55 14.31 8.94
C PRO A 691 11.30 13.41 10.14
N ARG A 692 12.19 13.33 11.14
CA ARG A 692 12.01 12.41 12.28
C ARG A 692 10.61 12.44 12.93
N THR A 693 9.86 13.52 12.68
CA THR A 693 8.46 13.77 13.04
C THR A 693 7.41 13.15 12.10
N ALA A 694 7.77 12.47 11.01
CA ALA A 694 6.83 12.04 9.97
C ALA A 694 5.84 10.99 10.50
N TRP A 695 6.34 10.01 11.27
CA TRP A 695 5.48 9.04 11.95
C TRP A 695 4.49 9.74 12.88
N PHE A 696 4.92 10.81 13.55
CA PHE A 696 4.09 11.59 14.46
C PHE A 696 3.02 12.38 13.69
N ASP A 697 3.38 12.96 12.55
CA ASP A 697 2.43 13.63 11.65
C ASP A 697 1.40 12.66 11.06
N GLU A 698 1.76 11.39 10.85
CA GLU A 698 0.84 10.35 10.37
C GLU A 698 -0.05 9.78 11.50
N ALA A 699 0.49 9.71 12.72
CA ALA A 699 -0.12 9.02 13.85
C ALA A 699 -1.48 9.60 14.25
N ARG A 700 -1.56 10.92 14.47
CA ARG A 700 -2.76 11.69 14.87
C ARG A 700 -3.45 11.29 16.18
N PHE A 701 -3.25 10.07 16.70
CA PHE A 701 -3.92 9.56 17.89
C PHE A 701 -3.02 8.63 18.71
N GLY A 702 -2.91 8.90 20.01
CA GLY A 702 -2.08 8.14 20.95
C GLY A 702 -2.75 7.94 22.32
N LEU A 703 -2.22 6.99 23.10
CA LEU A 703 -2.62 6.71 24.48
C LEU A 703 -1.70 7.42 25.47
N PHE A 704 -2.25 8.18 26.40
CA PHE A 704 -1.54 8.61 27.61
C PHE A 704 -1.88 7.67 28.75
N VAL A 705 -0.90 7.33 29.58
CA VAL A 705 -1.13 6.53 30.79
C VAL A 705 -0.51 7.23 32.00
N HIS A 706 -1.36 7.68 32.91
CA HIS A 706 -0.95 8.18 34.23
C HIS A 706 -1.15 7.10 35.29
N TRP A 707 -0.05 6.47 35.68
CA TRP A 707 -0.03 5.43 36.68
C TRP A 707 1.10 5.62 37.69
N GLY A 708 0.77 5.50 38.97
CA GLY A 708 1.67 5.80 40.08
C GLY A 708 0.98 5.56 41.43
N VAL A 709 1.65 5.89 42.53
CA VAL A 709 1.18 5.62 43.89
C VAL A 709 -0.05 6.45 44.25
N TYR A 710 -0.27 7.61 43.61
CA TYR A 710 -1.53 8.36 43.71
C TYR A 710 -2.78 7.53 43.37
N SER A 711 -2.66 6.46 42.57
CA SER A 711 -3.78 5.55 42.31
C SER A 711 -4.27 4.82 43.56
N VAL A 712 -3.44 4.69 44.61
CA VAL A 712 -3.75 3.97 45.85
C VAL A 712 -4.73 4.76 46.71
N HIS A 713 -4.50 6.06 46.86
CA HIS A 713 -5.39 6.91 47.62
C HIS A 713 -6.64 7.29 46.81
N ALA A 714 -6.55 7.27 45.46
CA ALA A 714 -7.68 7.42 44.54
C ALA A 714 -8.56 8.65 44.82
N ASN A 715 -7.91 9.79 45.12
CA ASN A 715 -8.52 11.06 45.56
C ASN A 715 -9.18 11.06 46.98
N ASN A 716 -8.94 10.04 47.79
CA ASN A 716 -9.34 9.96 49.19
C ASN A 716 -8.14 10.16 50.11
N TRP A 717 -8.32 10.89 51.21
CA TRP A 717 -7.31 11.02 52.26
C TRP A 717 -8.00 11.13 53.63
N ASP A 718 -7.48 10.41 54.63
CA ASP A 718 -7.99 10.40 56.01
C ASP A 718 -9.51 10.09 56.10
N GLY A 719 -9.93 9.04 55.38
CA GLY A 719 -11.34 8.59 55.33
C GLY A 719 -12.29 9.54 54.59
N LYS A 720 -11.79 10.63 54.00
CA LYS A 720 -12.58 11.62 53.27
C LYS A 720 -12.23 11.63 51.80
N ASN A 721 -13.25 11.63 50.96
CA ASN A 721 -13.12 12.02 49.57
C ASN A 721 -12.77 13.51 49.48
N ARG A 722 -11.75 13.86 48.69
CA ARG A 722 -11.23 15.23 48.56
C ARG A 722 -11.61 15.95 47.25
N ALA A 723 -12.74 15.60 46.66
CA ALA A 723 -13.34 16.31 45.53
C ALA A 723 -13.52 17.81 45.79
N ASP A 724 -13.65 18.22 47.07
CA ASP A 724 -13.66 19.64 47.50
C ASP A 724 -12.42 20.42 47.05
N LEU A 725 -11.30 19.74 46.82
CA LEU A 725 -10.04 20.32 46.38
C LEU A 725 -9.74 20.05 44.89
N GLY A 726 -10.73 19.53 44.15
CA GLY A 726 -10.61 19.14 42.76
C GLY A 726 -10.50 17.63 42.57
N HIS A 727 -10.90 17.16 41.39
CA HIS A 727 -11.05 15.74 41.09
C HIS A 727 -9.76 15.03 40.66
N ASP A 728 -8.69 15.78 40.34
CA ASP A 728 -7.47 15.16 39.88
C ASP A 728 -6.63 14.59 41.04
N SER A 729 -6.58 13.26 41.12
CA SER A 729 -5.88 12.48 42.14
C SER A 729 -4.37 12.72 42.17
N THR A 730 -3.74 13.00 41.02
CA THR A 730 -2.27 13.10 40.90
C THR A 730 -1.65 14.28 41.65
N TRP A 731 -2.48 15.26 42.05
CA TRP A 731 -2.06 16.48 42.75
C TRP A 731 -2.45 16.52 44.22
N LEU A 732 -3.13 15.51 44.76
CA LEU A 732 -3.66 15.57 46.13
C LEU A 732 -2.56 15.78 47.17
N PHE A 733 -1.41 15.13 46.99
CA PHE A 733 -0.22 15.28 47.83
C PHE A 733 0.14 16.76 48.05
N GLN A 734 0.14 17.55 46.98
CA GLN A 734 0.48 18.97 47.04
C GLN A 734 -0.68 19.85 47.57
N ARG A 735 -1.94 19.50 47.29
CA ARG A 735 -3.09 20.32 47.68
C ARG A 735 -3.35 20.32 49.20
N ILE A 736 -3.04 19.20 49.86
CA ILE A 736 -3.22 19.02 51.33
C ILE A 736 -1.88 18.67 51.99
N PRO A 737 -0.85 19.49 51.75
CA PRO A 737 0.59 19.19 51.88
C PRO A 737 0.90 18.02 52.81
N ILE A 738 0.77 16.81 52.27
CA ILE A 738 0.86 15.58 53.06
C ILE A 738 2.32 15.45 53.52
N PRO A 739 2.61 14.98 54.74
CA PRO A 739 3.98 14.64 55.12
C PRO A 739 4.56 13.54 54.21
N ALA A 740 5.78 13.69 53.71
CA ALA A 740 6.37 12.74 52.75
C ALA A 740 6.45 11.32 53.33
N ALA A 741 6.78 11.20 54.62
CA ALA A 741 6.79 9.93 55.33
C ALA A 741 5.41 9.23 55.33
N ASP A 742 4.30 9.98 55.40
CA ASP A 742 2.96 9.41 55.35
C ASP A 742 2.54 9.03 53.93
N TYR A 743 2.88 9.85 52.94
CA TYR A 743 2.62 9.53 51.54
C TYR A 743 3.39 8.27 51.10
N LYS A 744 4.64 8.11 51.54
CA LYS A 744 5.47 6.94 51.19
C LYS A 744 4.85 5.62 51.64
N LYS A 745 4.07 5.61 52.74
CA LYS A 745 3.36 4.40 53.22
C LYS A 745 2.36 3.87 52.19
N LEU A 746 1.83 4.72 51.31
CA LEU A 746 0.91 4.30 50.25
C LEU A 746 1.54 3.32 49.25
N ALA A 747 2.88 3.27 49.13
CA ALA A 747 3.56 2.30 48.26
C ALA A 747 3.12 0.86 48.57
N ALA A 748 2.77 0.56 49.83
CA ALA A 748 2.30 -0.76 50.25
C ALA A 748 1.03 -1.21 49.51
N GLY A 749 0.21 -0.28 49.00
CA GLY A 749 -0.98 -0.57 48.20
C GLY A 749 -0.73 -0.66 46.68
N PHE A 750 0.46 -0.30 46.20
CA PHE A 750 0.79 -0.30 44.77
C PHE A 750 1.35 -1.67 44.34
N THR A 751 0.45 -2.60 44.03
CA THR A 751 0.78 -4.02 43.83
C THR A 751 1.14 -4.38 42.39
N ALA A 752 0.59 -3.68 41.39
CA ALA A 752 0.70 -4.04 39.97
C ALA A 752 0.32 -5.52 39.66
N ALA A 753 -0.52 -6.16 40.49
CA ALA A 753 -0.81 -7.58 40.38
C ALA A 753 -1.59 -7.98 39.11
N GLY A 754 -2.50 -7.13 38.64
CA GLY A 754 -3.27 -7.26 37.40
C GLY A 754 -2.69 -6.49 36.21
N TYR A 755 -1.46 -5.97 36.32
CA TYR A 755 -0.77 -5.28 35.24
C TYR A 755 -0.40 -6.25 34.11
N ASP A 756 -1.01 -6.02 32.94
CA ASP A 756 -0.72 -6.75 31.71
C ASP A 756 -0.33 -5.77 30.58
N PRO A 757 0.97 -5.63 30.27
CA PRO A 757 1.44 -4.71 29.24
C PRO A 757 0.94 -5.07 27.84
N ARG A 758 0.73 -6.36 27.54
CA ARG A 758 0.20 -6.80 26.24
C ARG A 758 -1.26 -6.40 26.11
N ARG A 759 -2.06 -6.54 27.17
CA ARG A 759 -3.45 -6.10 27.18
C ARG A 759 -3.57 -4.59 27.00
N TRP A 760 -2.68 -3.81 27.63
CA TRP A 760 -2.65 -2.35 27.46
C TRP A 760 -2.30 -1.97 26.01
N ALA A 761 -1.23 -2.55 25.45
CA ALA A 761 -0.81 -2.29 24.07
C ALA A 761 -1.87 -2.70 23.04
N ARG A 762 -2.48 -3.88 23.21
CA ARG A 762 -3.58 -4.36 22.35
C ARG A 762 -4.80 -3.47 22.42
N LEU A 763 -5.16 -2.98 23.62
CA LEU A 763 -6.29 -2.07 23.77
C LEU A 763 -6.03 -0.75 23.01
N ALA A 764 -4.82 -0.20 23.09
CA ALA A 764 -4.43 0.99 22.35
C ALA A 764 -4.47 0.76 20.82
N GLY A 765 -3.84 -0.33 20.34
CA GLY A 765 -3.84 -0.68 18.92
C GLY A 765 -5.26 -0.93 18.38
N ALA A 766 -6.10 -1.66 19.13
CA ALA A 766 -7.50 -1.90 18.78
C ALA A 766 -8.36 -0.62 18.78
N ALA A 767 -8.00 0.38 19.58
CA ALA A 767 -8.62 1.70 19.58
C ALA A 767 -8.20 2.57 18.37
N GLY A 768 -7.23 2.12 17.56
CA GLY A 768 -6.68 2.88 16.45
C GLY A 768 -5.59 3.88 16.87
N MET A 769 -5.02 3.76 18.06
CA MET A 769 -3.88 4.59 18.47
C MET A 769 -2.59 4.08 17.81
N ARG A 770 -1.63 4.98 17.58
CA ARG A 770 -0.33 4.66 16.95
C ARG A 770 0.86 4.75 17.90
N TYR A 771 0.63 5.25 19.11
CA TYR A 771 1.68 5.40 20.11
C TYR A 771 1.13 5.42 21.53
N ILE A 772 1.98 5.10 22.50
CA ILE A 772 1.66 5.10 23.94
C ILE A 772 2.71 5.94 24.67
N VAL A 773 2.28 6.87 25.53
CA VAL A 773 3.14 7.63 26.44
C VAL A 773 2.80 7.23 27.88
N LEU A 774 3.76 6.63 28.60
CA LEU A 774 3.60 6.23 30.00
C LEU A 774 4.30 7.20 30.95
N THR A 775 3.66 7.59 32.06
CA THR A 775 4.33 8.30 33.16
C THR A 775 5.40 7.42 33.80
N SER A 776 6.66 7.59 33.40
CA SER A 776 7.79 6.87 34.02
C SER A 776 7.99 7.30 35.47
N LYS A 777 7.85 8.60 35.73
CA LYS A 777 7.85 9.26 37.04
C LYS A 777 6.99 10.53 36.96
N HIS A 778 5.99 10.65 37.85
CA HIS A 778 5.17 11.86 38.02
C HIS A 778 5.74 12.76 39.14
N HIS A 779 5.08 13.89 39.44
CA HIS A 779 5.52 14.82 40.48
C HIS A 779 5.67 14.20 41.88
N GLU A 780 4.94 13.12 42.17
CA GLU A 780 5.08 12.38 43.44
C GLU A 780 6.48 11.75 43.61
N GLY A 781 7.31 11.69 42.56
CA GLY A 781 8.68 11.20 42.64
C GLY A 781 8.86 9.68 42.58
N PHE A 782 7.78 8.90 42.48
CA PHE A 782 7.83 7.43 42.37
C PHE A 782 8.20 7.00 40.94
N ALA A 783 9.37 6.37 40.77
CA ALA A 783 9.80 5.82 39.49
C ALA A 783 9.25 4.38 39.26
N LEU A 784 8.63 4.14 38.09
CA LEU A 784 8.04 2.84 37.71
C LEU A 784 9.06 1.76 37.29
N TRP A 785 10.36 2.04 37.42
CA TRP A 785 11.44 1.10 37.13
C TRP A 785 12.47 1.08 38.27
N PRO A 786 13.26 -0.01 38.39
CA PRO A 786 14.34 -0.08 39.37
C PRO A 786 15.50 0.81 38.92
N THR A 787 15.43 2.09 39.27
CA THR A 787 16.44 3.12 39.03
C THR A 787 17.64 2.96 39.95
N ALA A 788 18.86 3.23 39.46
CA ALA A 788 20.06 3.26 40.29
C ALA A 788 20.29 4.64 40.94
N ALA A 789 19.68 5.70 40.39
CA ALA A 789 19.65 7.01 41.05
C ALA A 789 18.99 6.95 42.44
N PRO A 790 19.44 7.76 43.42
CA PRO A 790 18.98 7.70 44.81
C PRO A 790 17.58 8.31 44.98
N ALA A 791 16.54 7.64 44.45
CA ALA A 791 15.15 8.10 44.45
C ALA A 791 14.16 6.98 44.77
N TRP A 792 12.98 7.35 45.25
CA TRP A 792 11.87 6.44 45.54
C TRP A 792 11.36 5.77 44.25
N ASN A 793 11.20 4.45 44.29
CA ASN A 793 10.89 3.68 43.08
C ASN A 793 10.13 2.38 43.37
N VAL A 794 9.77 1.68 42.30
CA VAL A 794 8.98 0.44 42.30
C VAL A 794 9.50 -0.68 43.23
N MET A 795 10.78 -0.65 43.61
CA MET A 795 11.34 -1.61 44.56
C MET A 795 10.85 -1.43 46.00
N ASP A 796 10.28 -0.25 46.32
CA ASP A 796 9.69 0.07 47.62
C ASP A 796 8.18 -0.25 47.69
N SER A 797 7.61 -0.89 46.67
CA SER A 797 6.22 -1.38 46.67
C SER A 797 6.17 -2.90 46.53
N PRO A 798 5.00 -3.57 46.71
CA PRO A 798 4.88 -5.00 46.45
C PRO A 798 5.15 -5.43 45.00
N ALA A 799 5.13 -4.50 44.03
CA ALA A 799 5.37 -4.82 42.62
C ALA A 799 6.82 -5.28 42.37
N ARG A 800 7.81 -4.62 43.00
CA ARG A 800 9.26 -4.93 43.00
C ARG A 800 9.85 -5.37 41.65
N ARG A 801 9.39 -4.79 40.54
CA ARG A 801 9.84 -5.15 39.18
C ARG A 801 9.76 -3.98 38.22
N ASP A 802 10.48 -4.07 37.11
CA ASP A 802 10.41 -3.12 36.01
C ASP A 802 9.04 -3.17 35.33
N LEU A 803 8.32 -2.03 35.31
CA LEU A 803 7.01 -1.88 34.69
C LEU A 803 7.08 -1.10 33.35
N ILE A 804 8.26 -0.63 32.94
CA ILE A 804 8.44 0.13 31.70
C ILE A 804 8.88 -0.80 30.57
N GLY A 805 9.92 -1.60 30.79
CA GLY A 805 10.48 -2.49 29.77
C GLY A 805 9.44 -3.41 29.11
N PRO A 806 8.59 -4.11 29.88
CA PRO A 806 7.53 -4.96 29.33
C PRO A 806 6.50 -4.20 28.48
N LEU A 807 6.11 -2.97 28.87
CA LEU A 807 5.19 -2.16 28.06
C LEU A 807 5.84 -1.68 26.77
N ALA A 808 7.11 -1.26 26.83
CA ALA A 808 7.86 -0.85 25.65
C ALA A 808 7.96 -1.99 24.62
N ALA A 809 8.24 -3.21 25.09
CA ALA A 809 8.27 -4.40 24.24
C ALA A 809 6.87 -4.73 23.67
N ALA A 810 5.82 -4.67 24.50
CA ALA A 810 4.45 -4.92 24.08
C ALA A 810 3.97 -3.91 23.02
N ALA A 811 4.21 -2.61 23.25
CA ALA A 811 3.87 -1.54 22.30
C ALA A 811 4.52 -1.79 20.94
N ARG A 812 5.83 -2.07 20.91
CA ARG A 812 6.56 -2.38 19.67
C ARG A 812 6.03 -3.62 18.97
N SER A 813 5.68 -4.68 19.72
CA SER A 813 5.13 -5.91 19.14
C SER A 813 3.77 -5.69 18.46
N GLU A 814 2.97 -4.74 18.96
CA GLU A 814 1.69 -4.32 18.39
C GLU A 814 1.86 -3.23 17.31
N GLY A 815 3.10 -2.87 16.95
CA GLY A 815 3.41 -1.86 15.93
C GLY A 815 3.17 -0.41 16.38
N LEU A 816 3.19 -0.14 17.69
CA LEU A 816 3.01 1.19 18.28
C LEU A 816 4.38 1.82 18.61
N HIS A 817 4.49 3.13 18.40
CA HIS A 817 5.59 3.91 18.96
C HIS A 817 5.46 4.01 20.49
N PHE A 818 6.59 4.07 21.18
CA PHE A 818 6.63 4.06 22.64
C PHE A 818 7.28 5.33 23.18
N GLY A 819 6.56 6.05 24.02
CA GLY A 819 7.00 7.28 24.67
C GLY A 819 6.98 7.18 26.19
N LEU A 820 7.75 8.07 26.82
CA LEU A 820 7.81 8.20 28.27
C LEU A 820 7.57 9.65 28.67
N TYR A 821 6.62 9.84 29.57
CA TYR A 821 6.50 11.07 30.33
C TYR A 821 7.50 11.07 31.47
N TYR A 822 8.10 12.22 31.76
CA TYR A 822 8.98 12.40 32.89
C TYR A 822 8.83 13.80 33.52
N SER A 823 8.50 13.83 34.82
CA SER A 823 8.51 15.05 35.63
C SER A 823 9.95 15.40 36.02
N GLN A 824 10.62 16.21 35.20
CA GLN A 824 12.04 16.51 35.36
C GLN A 824 12.34 17.44 36.52
N SER A 825 11.48 18.45 36.70
CA SER A 825 11.70 19.53 37.66
C SER A 825 11.00 19.24 38.98
N GLN A 826 9.71 18.90 38.91
CA GLN A 826 8.93 18.62 40.11
C GLN A 826 9.20 17.21 40.60
N ASP A 827 9.61 17.11 41.86
CA ASP A 827 9.77 15.85 42.57
C ASP A 827 9.52 16.10 44.05
N TRP A 828 8.31 15.77 44.48
CA TRP A 828 7.84 16.08 45.82
C TRP A 828 8.43 15.16 46.88
N MET A 829 9.00 14.01 46.51
CA MET A 829 9.62 13.08 47.45
C MET A 829 11.13 13.27 47.59
N ASN A 830 11.76 14.03 46.68
CA ASN A 830 13.18 14.32 46.76
C ASN A 830 13.46 15.70 47.41
N PRO A 831 14.37 15.78 48.40
CA PRO A 831 14.90 17.04 48.89
C PRO A 831 15.50 17.85 47.74
N GLY A 832 15.17 19.14 47.68
CA GLY A 832 15.62 20.03 46.61
C GLY A 832 14.84 19.93 45.30
N GLY A 833 14.04 18.88 45.07
CA GLY A 833 13.14 18.80 43.91
C GLY A 833 12.16 19.98 43.85
N GLY A 834 11.83 20.45 42.66
CA GLY A 834 10.98 21.62 42.47
C GLY A 834 9.57 21.41 43.02
N LYS A 835 8.97 22.44 43.62
CA LYS A 835 7.66 22.34 44.28
C LYS A 835 6.76 23.53 43.96
N ARG A 836 5.54 23.23 43.55
CA ARG A 836 4.49 24.23 43.39
C ARG A 836 3.91 24.62 44.74
N ASN A 837 3.67 25.90 44.98
CA ASN A 837 3.23 26.38 46.29
C ASN A 837 1.79 25.90 46.59
N PRO A 838 1.54 25.18 47.70
CA PRO A 838 0.19 24.75 48.10
C PRO A 838 -0.75 25.94 48.34
N LYS A 839 -0.21 27.08 48.74
CA LYS A 839 -0.96 28.31 49.04
C LYS A 839 -1.17 29.20 47.83
N ARG A 840 -0.86 28.76 46.60
CA ARG A 840 -0.90 29.59 45.37
C ARG A 840 -2.27 30.21 45.04
N SER A 841 -3.35 29.67 45.59
CA SER A 841 -4.71 30.21 45.42
C SER A 841 -4.97 31.41 46.34
N LEU A 842 -4.11 31.65 47.33
CA LEU A 842 -4.21 32.79 48.23
C LEU A 842 -3.64 34.05 47.59
N PRO A 843 -4.29 35.22 47.77
CA PRO A 843 -3.74 36.49 47.30
C PRO A 843 -2.32 36.74 47.81
N GLY A 844 -1.41 37.12 46.93
CA GLY A 844 -0.01 37.43 47.28
C GLY A 844 0.92 36.23 47.45
N ALA A 845 0.41 34.99 47.42
CA ALA A 845 1.26 33.81 47.47
C ALA A 845 2.04 33.64 46.16
N LYS A 846 3.34 33.32 46.27
CA LYS A 846 4.14 32.89 45.11
C LYS A 846 3.52 31.64 44.50
N ARG A 847 3.57 31.55 43.17
CA ARG A 847 3.03 30.39 42.44
C ARG A 847 3.82 29.11 42.73
N ASP A 848 5.14 29.25 42.84
CA ASP A 848 6.12 28.17 43.04
C ASP A 848 7.01 28.53 44.26
N LEU A 849 7.64 27.54 44.88
CA LEU A 849 8.56 27.75 46.02
C LEU A 849 10.00 28.08 45.55
N ASP A 850 10.76 28.83 46.35
CA ASP A 850 12.14 29.26 45.99
C ASP A 850 13.18 28.13 46.18
N ASP A 851 14.46 28.37 45.86
CA ASP A 851 15.55 27.37 45.99
C ASP A 851 15.79 27.10 47.48
N GLY A 852 15.84 25.82 47.87
CA GLY A 852 15.95 25.45 49.28
C GLY A 852 14.63 25.36 50.04
N ASP A 853 13.50 25.79 49.47
CA ASP A 853 12.21 25.81 50.15
C ASP A 853 11.40 24.51 49.98
N GLY A 854 10.51 24.25 50.93
CA GLY A 854 9.57 23.15 50.94
C GLY A 854 8.40 23.43 51.89
N TRP A 855 7.28 22.73 51.74
CA TRP A 855 6.17 22.86 52.69
C TRP A 855 6.39 22.09 54.00
N SER A 856 7.49 21.33 54.11
CA SER A 856 8.03 20.78 55.36
C SER A 856 9.56 20.73 55.29
N GLU A 857 10.24 20.48 56.41
CA GLU A 857 11.71 20.42 56.47
C GLU A 857 12.30 19.29 55.58
N GLU A 858 11.64 18.14 55.48
CA GLU A 858 12.06 16.99 54.65
C GLU A 858 12.14 17.34 53.14
N HIS A 859 11.45 18.40 52.73
CA HIS A 859 11.36 18.82 51.33
C HIS A 859 12.43 19.81 50.90
N LYS A 860 13.10 20.47 51.86
CA LYS A 860 14.12 21.48 51.62
C LYS A 860 15.40 20.84 51.07
N GLY A 861 16.08 21.53 50.15
CA GLY A 861 17.35 21.05 49.59
C GLY A 861 17.80 21.82 48.36
N ASP A 862 18.92 21.40 47.79
CA ASP A 862 19.53 22.01 46.61
C ASP A 862 18.92 21.44 45.32
N TYR A 863 18.31 22.32 44.51
CA TYR A 863 17.64 21.95 43.26
C TYR A 863 18.61 21.49 42.17
N ASP A 864 19.78 22.11 42.06
CA ASP A 864 20.80 21.73 41.08
C ASP A 864 21.44 20.40 41.44
N ALA A 865 21.63 20.13 42.74
CA ALA A 865 22.05 18.81 43.21
C ALA A 865 21.01 17.72 42.86
N TYR A 866 19.72 17.99 42.99
CA TYR A 866 18.65 17.09 42.55
C TYR A 866 18.72 16.82 41.03
N LEU A 867 18.86 17.86 40.21
CA LEU A 867 18.97 17.71 38.75
C LEU A 867 20.16 16.81 38.36
N GLN A 868 21.33 17.05 38.96
CA GLN A 868 22.57 16.33 38.63
C GLN A 868 22.61 14.90 39.16
N LYS A 869 22.11 14.66 40.37
CA LYS A 869 22.24 13.36 41.05
C LYS A 869 21.05 12.44 40.85
N VAL A 870 19.88 13.00 40.53
CA VAL A 870 18.64 12.24 40.39
C VAL A 870 18.09 12.37 38.98
N ALA A 871 17.69 13.58 38.56
CA ALA A 871 16.86 13.71 37.38
C ALA A 871 17.60 13.38 36.08
N LEU A 872 18.82 13.90 35.88
CA LEU A 872 19.63 13.64 34.70
C LEU A 872 20.09 12.17 34.59
N PRO A 873 20.57 11.51 35.68
CA PRO A 873 20.84 10.08 35.67
C PRO A 873 19.60 9.22 35.34
N GLN A 874 18.44 9.54 35.91
CA GLN A 874 17.18 8.83 35.60
C GLN A 874 16.80 8.94 34.13
N VAL A 875 16.87 10.14 33.55
CA VAL A 875 16.62 10.32 32.11
C VAL A 875 17.61 9.49 31.28
N ASN A 876 18.91 9.51 31.62
CA ASN A 876 19.90 8.71 30.91
C ASN A 876 19.59 7.21 30.99
N GLU A 877 19.16 6.69 32.15
CA GLU A 877 18.72 5.31 32.28
C GLU A 877 17.50 5.02 31.39
N LEU A 878 16.48 5.88 31.39
CA LEU A 878 15.26 5.69 30.59
C LEU A 878 15.61 5.60 29.09
N LEU A 879 16.43 6.52 28.61
CA LEU A 879 16.85 6.56 27.21
C LEU A 879 17.66 5.32 26.83
N ARG A 880 18.61 4.93 27.68
CA ARG A 880 19.53 3.81 27.40
C ARG A 880 18.87 2.44 27.53
N ARG A 881 17.93 2.27 28.47
CA ARG A 881 17.26 1.00 28.73
C ARG A 881 16.06 0.77 27.83
N TYR A 882 15.30 1.82 27.52
CA TYR A 882 13.99 1.67 26.89
C TYR A 882 13.90 2.31 25.52
N ALA A 883 14.85 3.16 25.10
CA ALA A 883 14.90 3.79 23.78
C ALA A 883 13.53 4.35 23.30
N PRO A 884 12.92 5.29 24.05
CA PRO A 884 11.61 5.82 23.69
C PRO A 884 11.68 6.67 22.41
N ASP A 885 10.60 6.65 21.63
CA ASP A 885 10.36 7.50 20.47
C ASP A 885 9.93 8.92 20.88
N ILE A 886 9.32 9.08 22.05
CA ILE A 886 8.95 10.38 22.65
C ILE A 886 9.48 10.46 24.08
N LEU A 887 10.14 11.57 24.43
CA LEU A 887 10.34 11.98 25.82
C LEU A 887 9.50 13.23 26.11
N TRP A 888 8.47 13.04 26.92
CA TRP A 888 7.44 14.04 27.21
C TRP A 888 7.73 14.68 28.58
N TRP A 889 8.13 15.95 28.59
CA TRP A 889 8.50 16.70 29.79
C TRP A 889 7.30 17.38 30.43
N ASP A 890 7.37 17.67 31.73
CA ASP A 890 6.29 18.36 32.41
C ASP A 890 6.71 19.40 33.44
N THR A 891 5.87 20.43 33.56
CA THR A 891 5.97 21.49 34.56
C THR A 891 7.40 22.03 34.78
N PRO A 892 7.98 22.75 33.79
CA PRO A 892 9.38 23.21 33.83
C PRO A 892 9.60 24.38 34.82
N ILE A 893 9.29 24.18 36.09
CA ILE A 893 9.53 25.21 37.10
C ILE A 893 11.03 25.35 37.31
N ARG A 894 11.54 26.59 37.34
CA ARG A 894 12.96 26.88 37.62
C ARG A 894 13.96 26.24 36.64
N MET A 895 13.49 25.76 35.50
CA MET A 895 14.32 25.19 34.42
C MET A 895 14.79 26.32 33.51
N THR A 896 15.87 26.99 33.92
CA THR A 896 16.57 27.96 33.06
C THR A 896 17.22 27.24 31.87
N PRO A 897 17.58 27.97 30.79
CA PRO A 897 18.32 27.38 29.68
C PRO A 897 19.56 26.59 30.12
N GLU A 898 20.31 27.11 31.09
CA GLU A 898 21.52 26.48 31.64
C GLU A 898 21.20 25.14 32.33
N ARG A 899 20.10 25.09 33.08
CA ARG A 899 19.65 23.87 33.78
C ARG A 899 19.06 22.83 32.82
N ALA A 900 18.51 23.27 31.70
CA ALA A 900 17.97 22.38 30.67
C ALA A 900 19.05 21.85 29.72
N GLN A 901 20.17 22.57 29.54
CA GLN A 901 21.21 22.21 28.59
C GLN A 901 21.75 20.78 28.77
N PRO A 902 22.04 20.27 29.98
CA PRO A 902 22.50 18.88 30.15
C PRO A 902 21.49 17.83 29.66
N PHE A 903 20.18 18.11 29.79
CA PHE A 903 19.13 17.23 29.28
C PHE A 903 19.04 17.29 27.75
N LEU A 904 19.24 18.47 27.15
CA LEU A 904 19.33 18.65 25.71
C LEU A 904 20.56 17.94 25.12
N ASP A 905 21.73 18.07 25.77
CA ASP A 905 22.97 17.40 25.38
C ASP A 905 22.83 15.88 25.43
N LEU A 906 22.09 15.37 26.42
CA LEU A 906 21.75 13.96 26.52
C LEU A 906 20.77 13.53 25.43
N ALA A 907 19.69 14.29 25.22
CA ALA A 907 18.69 13.99 24.21
C ALA A 907 19.24 14.06 22.77
N ALA A 908 20.21 14.94 22.50
CA ALA A 908 20.89 15.06 21.21
C ALA A 908 21.60 13.76 20.78
N ARG A 909 21.92 12.87 21.73
CA ARG A 909 22.48 11.52 21.45
C ARG A 909 21.45 10.55 20.87
N TYR A 910 20.16 10.91 20.89
CA TYR A 910 19.03 10.11 20.42
C TYR A 910 18.27 10.87 19.32
N PRO A 911 18.86 11.07 18.13
CA PRO A 911 18.36 12.01 17.12
C PRO A 911 16.97 11.65 16.55
N ARG A 912 16.50 10.41 16.73
CA ARG A 912 15.16 9.96 16.31
C ARG A 912 14.05 10.23 17.33
N MET A 913 14.41 10.52 18.58
CA MET A 913 13.45 10.79 19.65
C MET A 913 12.87 12.19 19.50
N LEU A 914 11.56 12.32 19.74
CA LEU A 914 10.85 13.58 19.78
C LEU A 914 10.68 14.07 21.23
N MET A 915 10.63 15.38 21.41
CA MET A 915 10.42 16.01 22.71
C MET A 915 9.35 17.10 22.62
N ASN A 916 8.52 17.25 23.65
CA ASN A 916 7.64 18.40 23.75
C ASN A 916 8.40 19.67 24.18
N ASP A 917 7.75 20.83 24.11
CA ASP A 917 8.29 22.14 24.48
C ASP A 917 8.30 22.45 26.00
N ARG A 918 8.12 21.42 26.85
CA ARG A 918 7.99 21.57 28.32
C ARG A 918 9.26 21.29 29.12
N LEU A 919 10.44 21.21 28.49
CA LEU A 919 11.70 20.99 29.22
C LEU A 919 12.14 22.22 30.04
N GLY A 920 12.01 23.43 29.48
CA GLY A 920 12.52 24.66 30.11
C GLY A 920 11.96 25.97 29.55
N GLY A 921 12.37 27.08 30.18
CA GLY A 921 11.84 28.42 29.96
C GLY A 921 10.54 28.62 30.74
N ASP A 922 10.45 29.69 31.54
CA ASP A 922 9.25 29.99 32.31
C ASP A 922 8.01 30.03 31.39
N ARG A 923 7.24 28.94 31.41
CA ARG A 923 6.01 28.71 30.63
C ARG A 923 6.20 28.42 29.13
N GLY A 924 7.21 27.63 28.76
CA GLY A 924 7.29 26.99 27.43
C GLY A 924 7.78 27.90 26.30
N GLY A 925 8.63 28.88 26.62
CA GLY A 925 9.00 29.96 25.70
C GLY A 925 10.47 30.06 25.31
N ALA A 926 11.40 29.27 25.87
CA ALA A 926 12.83 29.49 25.66
C ALA A 926 13.59 28.33 25.02
N LEU A 927 13.06 27.10 25.02
CA LEU A 927 13.71 25.93 24.43
C LEU A 927 12.72 25.23 23.50
N SER A 928 13.04 25.17 22.21
CA SER A 928 12.18 24.57 21.19
C SER A 928 12.14 23.05 21.34
N GLY A 929 10.97 22.50 21.66
CA GLY A 929 10.66 21.09 21.43
C GLY A 929 10.22 20.83 19.97
N ASP A 930 10.01 19.57 19.63
CA ASP A 930 9.49 19.14 18.32
C ASP A 930 7.98 19.42 18.16
N PHE A 931 7.25 19.49 19.27
CA PHE A 931 5.81 19.77 19.29
C PHE A 931 5.38 20.48 20.58
N SER A 932 4.29 21.24 20.48
CA SER A 932 3.65 21.91 21.62
C SER A 932 2.52 21.06 22.21
N THR A 933 2.20 21.25 23.49
CA THR A 933 1.20 20.41 24.19
C THR A 933 0.04 21.24 24.79
N PRO A 934 -0.96 21.63 23.99
CA PRO A 934 -2.23 22.14 24.51
C PRO A 934 -2.89 21.09 25.42
N GLU A 935 -3.12 21.45 26.68
CA GLU A 935 -3.60 20.51 27.69
C GLU A 935 -5.05 20.83 28.05
N GLN A 936 -5.94 19.84 28.00
CA GLN A 936 -7.37 19.96 28.32
C GLN A 936 -8.19 20.89 27.41
N TYR A 937 -7.61 21.37 26.29
CA TYR A 937 -8.34 22.12 25.26
C TYR A 937 -7.74 21.90 23.87
N VAL A 938 -8.58 21.99 22.84
CA VAL A 938 -8.12 22.06 21.44
C VAL A 938 -7.97 23.54 21.07
N PRO A 939 -6.78 24.01 20.63
CA PRO A 939 -6.63 25.39 20.18
C PRO A 939 -7.66 25.72 19.09
N PRO A 940 -8.38 26.85 19.18
CA PRO A 940 -9.42 27.17 18.20
C PRO A 940 -8.89 27.20 16.75
N GLU A 941 -7.67 27.72 16.56
CA GLU A 941 -7.01 27.88 15.26
C GLU A 941 -6.00 26.76 14.93
N GLY A 942 -5.90 25.73 15.79
CA GLY A 942 -4.68 24.92 15.84
C GLY A 942 -3.49 25.77 16.27
N LEU A 943 -2.26 25.32 15.96
CA LEU A 943 -1.05 26.12 16.12
C LEU A 943 -0.39 26.30 14.74
N PRO A 944 -0.64 27.41 14.03
CA PRO A 944 -0.09 27.63 12.70
C PRO A 944 1.43 27.47 12.65
N GLY A 945 1.91 26.65 11.71
CA GLY A 945 3.34 26.39 11.52
C GLY A 945 4.01 25.57 12.64
N LYS A 946 3.26 25.07 13.63
CA LYS A 946 3.79 24.26 14.73
C LYS A 946 3.05 22.93 14.83
N ARG A 947 3.80 21.85 15.09
CA ARG A 947 3.20 20.58 15.50
C ARG A 947 2.66 20.71 16.91
N PHE A 948 1.52 20.10 17.18
CA PHE A 948 0.96 20.09 18.53
C PHE A 948 0.23 18.79 18.86
N GLU A 949 0.20 18.50 20.15
CA GLU A 949 -0.44 17.33 20.73
C GLU A 949 -1.41 17.78 21.82
N VAL A 950 -2.70 17.65 21.55
CA VAL A 950 -3.75 17.88 22.54
C VAL A 950 -3.74 16.72 23.52
N CYS A 951 -3.46 17.00 24.79
CA CYS A 951 -3.56 16.01 25.85
C CYS A 951 -4.92 16.13 26.53
N MET A 952 -5.70 15.05 26.59
CA MET A 952 -7.09 15.07 27.08
C MET A 952 -7.37 13.91 28.03
N THR A 953 -8.10 14.18 29.12
CA THR A 953 -8.59 13.15 30.04
C THR A 953 -9.98 12.66 29.65
N MET A 954 -10.27 11.38 29.90
CA MET A 954 -11.61 10.82 29.70
C MET A 954 -12.61 11.29 30.76
N ASN A 955 -12.16 11.59 31.97
CA ASN A 955 -12.94 12.22 33.05
C ASN A 955 -12.21 13.48 33.57
N ASP A 956 -12.41 13.87 34.82
CA ASP A 956 -11.78 15.06 35.41
C ASP A 956 -10.44 14.79 36.13
N SER A 957 -9.82 13.61 35.95
CA SER A 957 -8.51 13.25 36.53
C SER A 957 -7.57 12.63 35.49
N TRP A 958 -6.27 12.86 35.65
CA TRP A 958 -5.24 12.12 34.93
C TRP A 958 -5.04 10.73 35.55
N GLY A 959 -4.87 10.67 36.87
CA GLY A 959 -4.73 9.42 37.62
C GLY A 959 -6.07 8.75 37.93
N PHE A 960 -6.02 7.56 38.52
CA PHE A 960 -7.24 6.90 39.01
C PHE A 960 -7.83 7.67 40.20
N ALA A 961 -9.08 8.10 40.07
CA ALA A 961 -9.90 8.69 41.13
C ALA A 961 -11.16 7.84 41.29
N SER A 962 -11.40 7.29 42.48
CA SER A 962 -12.46 6.29 42.70
C SER A 962 -13.88 6.87 42.67
N ASP A 963 -13.98 8.19 42.76
CA ASP A 963 -15.18 8.98 42.91
C ASP A 963 -15.55 9.78 41.66
N ASN A 964 -14.75 9.66 40.60
CA ASN A 964 -14.88 10.46 39.40
C ASN A 964 -15.60 9.70 38.29
N ASP A 965 -16.93 9.77 38.35
CA ASP A 965 -17.83 9.18 37.36
C ASP A 965 -18.22 10.12 36.21
N ASN A 966 -17.58 11.31 36.12
CA ASN A 966 -17.84 12.28 35.06
C ASN A 966 -17.12 11.90 33.75
N TRP A 967 -17.52 10.77 33.16
CA TRP A 967 -16.90 10.22 31.96
C TRP A 967 -17.44 10.88 30.69
N LYS A 968 -16.53 11.41 29.86
CA LYS A 968 -16.85 11.88 28.50
C LYS A 968 -17.38 10.70 27.67
N SER A 969 -18.42 10.96 26.89
CA SER A 969 -18.98 9.96 25.97
C SER A 969 -18.02 9.64 24.83
N ALA A 970 -18.16 8.48 24.18
CA ALA A 970 -17.35 8.16 22.99
C ALA A 970 -17.60 9.16 21.86
N ALA A 971 -18.83 9.68 21.71
CA ALA A 971 -19.15 10.73 20.74
C ALA A 971 -18.33 12.01 21.01
N THR A 972 -18.27 12.46 22.27
CA THR A 972 -17.45 13.61 22.67
C THR A 972 -15.97 13.39 22.35
N LEU A 973 -15.44 12.20 22.67
CA LEU A 973 -14.03 11.87 22.44
C LEU A 973 -13.69 11.79 20.94
N LEU A 974 -14.58 11.23 20.11
CA LEU A 974 -14.43 11.20 18.65
C LEU A 974 -14.51 12.61 18.04
N ARG A 975 -15.38 13.48 18.57
CA ARG A 975 -15.46 14.89 18.15
C ARG A 975 -14.17 15.64 18.50
N ILE A 976 -13.58 15.39 19.67
CA ILE A 976 -12.27 15.94 20.04
C ILE A 976 -11.17 15.43 19.10
N LEU A 977 -11.17 14.13 18.75
CA LEU A 977 -10.22 13.54 17.82
C LEU A 977 -10.31 14.16 16.42
N SER A 978 -11.51 14.22 15.85
CA SER A 978 -11.74 14.81 14.52
C SER A 978 -11.48 16.33 14.51
N ASP A 979 -11.83 17.07 15.57
CA ASP A 979 -11.50 18.50 15.70
C ASP A 979 -9.98 18.72 15.72
N THR A 980 -9.27 17.92 16.51
CA THR A 980 -7.80 17.99 16.62
C THR A 980 -7.11 17.66 15.30
N ALA A 981 -7.51 16.56 14.65
CA ALA A 981 -6.98 16.15 13.35
C ALA A 981 -7.29 17.18 12.25
N SER A 982 -8.50 17.78 12.26
CA SER A 982 -8.88 18.85 11.32
C SER A 982 -8.03 20.12 11.46
N LYS A 983 -7.33 20.28 12.57
CA LYS A 983 -6.39 21.39 12.83
C LYS A 983 -4.92 20.97 12.67
N GLY A 984 -4.66 19.75 12.20
CA GLY A 984 -3.33 19.21 11.97
C GLY A 984 -2.58 18.77 13.23
N GLY A 985 -3.27 18.62 14.36
CA GLY A 985 -2.68 18.16 15.62
C GLY A 985 -2.87 16.67 15.88
N ASN A 986 -2.19 16.18 16.91
CA ASN A 986 -2.39 14.84 17.46
C ASN A 986 -3.22 14.90 18.73
N LEU A 987 -4.06 13.88 18.99
CA LEU A 987 -4.75 13.70 20.28
C LEU A 987 -4.03 12.63 21.09
N LEU A 988 -3.56 12.99 22.28
CA LEU A 988 -3.04 12.08 23.29
C LEU A 988 -4.09 11.89 24.39
N LEU A 989 -4.84 10.79 24.31
CA LEU A 989 -5.99 10.53 25.18
C LEU A 989 -5.61 9.69 26.39
N ASN A 990 -5.93 10.17 27.59
CA ASN A 990 -5.45 9.58 28.84
C ASN A 990 -6.34 8.50 29.44
N ILE A 991 -5.69 7.51 30.07
CA ILE A 991 -6.28 6.60 31.06
C ILE A 991 -5.54 6.66 32.40
N GLY A 992 -6.26 6.39 33.49
CA GLY A 992 -5.71 6.26 34.85
C GLY A 992 -5.92 4.84 35.40
N PRO A 993 -4.94 3.92 35.27
CA PRO A 993 -5.05 2.57 35.81
C PRO A 993 -5.10 2.53 37.35
N LYS A 994 -5.73 1.49 37.89
CA LYS A 994 -5.82 1.20 39.34
C LYS A 994 -4.46 0.77 39.91
N PRO A 995 -4.26 0.75 41.24
CA PRO A 995 -2.98 0.33 41.86
C PRO A 995 -2.49 -1.06 41.48
N ASP A 996 -3.42 -1.97 41.18
CA ASP A 996 -3.11 -3.32 40.73
C ASP A 996 -2.74 -3.37 39.24
N GLY A 997 -2.85 -2.28 38.48
CA GLY A 997 -2.57 -2.23 37.05
C GLY A 997 -3.76 -2.59 36.15
N THR A 998 -4.94 -2.84 36.72
CA THR A 998 -6.16 -2.99 35.92
C THR A 998 -6.66 -1.62 35.44
N ILE A 999 -7.13 -1.57 34.19
CA ILE A 999 -7.71 -0.35 33.59
C ILE A 999 -9.19 -0.25 34.02
N PRO A 1000 -9.68 0.92 34.46
CA PRO A 1000 -11.10 1.12 34.73
C PRO A 1000 -11.98 0.73 33.55
N GLN A 1001 -13.09 0.03 33.81
CA GLN A 1001 -13.99 -0.47 32.78
C GLN A 1001 -14.53 0.65 31.85
N PRO A 1002 -14.92 1.84 32.35
CA PRO A 1002 -15.34 2.93 31.47
C PRO A 1002 -14.29 3.34 30.44
N SER A 1003 -13.00 3.34 30.80
CA SER A 1003 -11.91 3.61 29.84
C SER A 1003 -11.84 2.53 28.75
N ILE A 1004 -11.97 1.25 29.13
CA ILE A 1004 -11.98 0.13 28.18
C ILE A 1004 -13.16 0.25 27.22
N ASP A 1005 -14.36 0.58 27.73
CA ASP A 1005 -15.57 0.70 26.92
C ASP A 1005 -15.44 1.84 25.91
N ARG A 1006 -14.98 3.03 26.34
CA ARG A 1006 -14.76 4.16 25.43
C ARG A 1006 -13.71 3.86 24.37
N LEU A 1007 -12.60 3.21 24.73
CA LEU A 1007 -11.57 2.82 23.76
C LEU A 1007 -12.07 1.76 22.76
N ARG A 1008 -12.92 0.83 23.19
CA ARG A 1008 -13.57 -0.15 22.29
C ARG A 1008 -14.55 0.51 21.34
N GLU A 1009 -15.36 1.45 21.82
CA GLU A 1009 -16.30 2.23 21.01
C GLU A 1009 -15.56 3.08 19.97
N ILE A 1010 -14.49 3.78 20.38
CA ILE A 1010 -13.61 4.54 19.48
C ILE A 1010 -12.95 3.59 18.47
N GLY A 1011 -12.43 2.45 18.93
CA GLY A 1011 -11.83 1.43 18.06
C GLY A 1011 -12.78 0.89 17.01
N ALA A 1012 -14.05 0.66 17.38
CA ALA A 1012 -15.08 0.25 16.43
C ALA A 1012 -15.31 1.30 15.33
N TRP A 1013 -15.31 2.58 15.70
CA TRP A 1013 -15.40 3.68 14.73
C TRP A 1013 -14.13 3.79 13.87
N MET A 1014 -12.95 3.68 14.48
CA MET A 1014 -11.65 3.76 13.79
C MET A 1014 -11.44 2.63 12.78
N ARG A 1015 -11.93 1.41 13.03
CA ARG A 1015 -11.87 0.31 12.05
C ARG A 1015 -12.48 0.66 10.69
N VAL A 1016 -13.51 1.49 10.69
CA VAL A 1016 -14.18 1.96 9.46
C VAL A 1016 -13.56 3.26 8.95
N ASN A 1017 -13.23 4.18 9.86
CA ASN A 1017 -12.96 5.58 9.52
C ASN A 1017 -11.49 6.00 9.65
N ALA A 1018 -10.57 5.08 9.95
CA ALA A 1018 -9.15 5.37 10.21
C ALA A 1018 -8.47 6.23 9.14
N GLN A 1019 -8.82 6.07 7.86
CA GLN A 1019 -8.24 6.85 6.76
C GLN A 1019 -8.59 8.36 6.79
N ALA A 1020 -9.62 8.74 7.55
CA ALA A 1020 -10.03 10.13 7.77
C ALA A 1020 -9.36 10.76 9.01
N ILE A 1021 -8.51 10.00 9.70
CA ILE A 1021 -7.70 10.48 10.83
C ILE A 1021 -6.22 10.27 10.51
N HIS A 1022 -5.76 9.04 10.29
CA HIS A 1022 -4.33 8.79 10.06
C HIS A 1022 -3.86 9.31 8.71
N GLY A 1023 -2.68 9.95 8.72
CA GLY A 1023 -2.06 10.52 7.52
C GLY A 1023 -2.82 11.70 6.91
N THR A 1024 -3.81 12.27 7.61
CA THR A 1024 -4.49 13.48 7.15
C THR A 1024 -3.71 14.74 7.53
N GLN A 1025 -4.02 15.84 6.87
CA GLN A 1025 -3.57 17.20 7.14
C GLN A 1025 -4.75 18.06 7.62
N ALA A 1026 -4.43 19.27 8.08
CA ALA A 1026 -5.41 20.27 8.49
C ALA A 1026 -6.43 20.57 7.37
N SER A 1027 -7.65 20.87 7.81
CA SER A 1027 -8.78 21.29 6.99
C SER A 1027 -8.40 22.44 6.06
N PRO A 1028 -8.92 22.46 4.81
CA PRO A 1028 -8.86 23.66 3.99
C PRO A 1028 -9.83 24.76 4.48
N TYR A 1029 -10.77 24.43 5.37
CA TYR A 1029 -11.70 25.38 5.96
C TYR A 1029 -11.13 26.01 7.24
N PRO A 1030 -11.07 27.36 7.34
CA PRO A 1030 -10.57 28.05 8.53
C PRO A 1030 -11.48 27.95 9.77
N ARG A 1031 -12.74 27.51 9.62
CA ARG A 1031 -13.75 27.43 10.69
C ARG A 1031 -14.53 26.11 10.65
N GLN A 1032 -15.25 25.81 11.72
CA GLN A 1032 -16.15 24.65 11.77
C GLN A 1032 -17.30 24.85 10.78
N LEU A 1033 -17.73 23.80 10.09
CA LEU A 1033 -18.92 23.84 9.26
C LEU A 1033 -20.16 23.44 10.10
N PRO A 1034 -21.38 23.88 9.74
CA PRO A 1034 -22.56 23.64 10.57
C PRO A 1034 -22.83 22.19 10.93
N TRP A 1035 -22.41 21.27 10.06
CA TRP A 1035 -22.60 19.83 10.20
C TRP A 1035 -21.35 19.11 10.74
N GLY A 1036 -20.20 19.77 10.90
CA GLY A 1036 -18.99 19.16 11.47
C GLY A 1036 -17.64 19.69 10.97
N ARG A 1037 -16.68 18.78 10.74
CA ARG A 1037 -15.27 19.09 10.43
C ARG A 1037 -14.79 18.43 9.14
N VAL A 1038 -13.69 18.94 8.58
CA VAL A 1038 -13.04 18.37 7.39
C VAL A 1038 -11.59 18.09 7.69
N THR A 1039 -11.10 16.94 7.23
CA THR A 1039 -9.66 16.62 7.15
C THR A 1039 -9.30 16.38 5.69
N ARG A 1040 -8.10 16.73 5.26
CA ARG A 1040 -7.65 16.48 3.89
C ARG A 1040 -6.50 15.48 3.84
N ARG A 1041 -6.35 14.75 2.73
CA ARG A 1041 -5.25 13.81 2.52
C ARG A 1041 -4.77 13.84 1.07
N PRO A 1042 -3.48 14.08 0.82
CA PRO A 1042 -2.89 13.87 -0.50
C PRO A 1042 -3.02 12.41 -0.95
N LEU A 1043 -3.38 12.20 -2.22
CA LEU A 1043 -3.50 10.88 -2.83
C LEU A 1043 -2.24 10.56 -3.66
N PRO A 1044 -1.84 9.28 -3.78
CA PRO A 1044 -0.61 8.89 -4.49
C PRO A 1044 -0.56 9.29 -5.97
N ASP A 1045 -1.71 9.55 -6.58
CA ASP A 1045 -1.84 9.97 -7.98
C ASP A 1045 -1.75 11.49 -8.18
N GLY A 1046 -1.40 12.24 -7.13
CA GLY A 1046 -1.37 13.71 -7.14
C GLY A 1046 -2.74 14.36 -6.88
N GLY A 1047 -3.78 13.57 -6.67
CA GLY A 1047 -5.09 14.05 -6.23
C GLY A 1047 -5.13 14.38 -4.74
N GLU A 1048 -6.30 14.77 -4.26
CA GLU A 1048 -6.55 15.02 -2.83
C GLU A 1048 -7.92 14.47 -2.42
N ALA A 1049 -8.02 13.94 -1.21
CA ALA A 1049 -9.28 13.53 -0.61
C ALA A 1049 -9.66 14.49 0.52
N LEU A 1050 -10.92 14.94 0.54
CA LEU A 1050 -11.53 15.56 1.70
C LEU A 1050 -12.40 14.52 2.41
N TYR A 1051 -12.18 14.36 3.71
CA TYR A 1051 -13.04 13.57 4.57
C TYR A 1051 -13.89 14.49 5.45
N LEU A 1052 -15.20 14.38 5.29
CA LEU A 1052 -16.21 15.17 5.98
C LEU A 1052 -16.63 14.38 7.21
N HIS A 1053 -16.26 14.86 8.40
CA HIS A 1053 -16.66 14.34 9.69
C HIS A 1053 -17.99 14.97 10.09
N ILE A 1054 -19.09 14.30 9.74
CA ILE A 1054 -20.45 14.77 9.93
C ILE A 1054 -20.88 14.44 11.37
N TRP A 1055 -20.92 15.46 12.22
CA TRP A 1055 -21.35 15.38 13.61
C TRP A 1055 -22.86 15.46 13.74
N GLU A 1056 -23.50 16.25 12.87
CA GLU A 1056 -24.95 16.45 12.82
C GLU A 1056 -25.45 16.09 11.41
N TRP A 1057 -26.30 15.08 11.33
CA TRP A 1057 -26.84 14.61 10.04
C TRP A 1057 -27.98 15.54 9.58
N PRO A 1058 -27.87 16.17 8.40
CA PRO A 1058 -28.85 17.17 7.97
C PRO A 1058 -30.19 16.52 7.64
N ALA A 1059 -31.27 17.04 8.23
CA ALA A 1059 -32.62 16.50 8.04
C ALA A 1059 -33.14 16.64 6.59
N ASP A 1060 -32.66 17.65 5.85
CA ASP A 1060 -32.98 17.85 4.43
C ASP A 1060 -32.07 17.04 3.49
N GLY A 1061 -31.13 16.25 4.03
CA GLY A 1061 -30.19 15.44 3.29
C GLY A 1061 -29.15 16.24 2.50
N ARG A 1062 -28.94 17.53 2.80
CA ARG A 1062 -28.02 18.39 2.05
C ARG A 1062 -26.86 18.87 2.93
N LEU A 1063 -25.63 18.64 2.46
CA LEU A 1063 -24.41 19.19 3.05
C LEU A 1063 -23.80 20.23 2.12
N LEU A 1064 -23.72 21.47 2.58
CA LEU A 1064 -23.02 22.54 1.86
C LEU A 1064 -21.55 22.60 2.28
N LEU A 1065 -20.66 22.56 1.30
CA LEU A 1065 -19.24 22.91 1.40
C LEU A 1065 -19.04 24.29 0.74
N PRO A 1066 -19.08 25.38 1.52
CA PRO A 1066 -19.05 26.73 0.96
C PRO A 1066 -17.72 27.02 0.26
N ALA A 1067 -17.76 27.89 -0.75
CA ALA A 1067 -16.60 28.34 -1.54
C ALA A 1067 -15.77 27.23 -2.22
N LEU A 1068 -16.26 25.99 -2.21
CA LEU A 1068 -15.67 24.88 -2.94
C LEU A 1068 -16.48 24.64 -4.22
N HIS A 1069 -15.96 25.04 -5.38
CA HIS A 1069 -16.65 24.84 -6.66
C HIS A 1069 -16.09 23.68 -7.48
N GLN A 1070 -14.93 23.14 -7.07
CA GLN A 1070 -14.33 21.98 -7.69
C GLN A 1070 -15.25 20.76 -7.53
N ARG A 1071 -15.48 20.03 -8.63
CA ARG A 1071 -16.26 18.80 -8.57
C ARG A 1071 -15.38 17.62 -8.15
N PRO A 1072 -15.83 16.79 -7.19
CA PRO A 1072 -15.13 15.57 -6.85
C PRO A 1072 -15.29 14.55 -7.99
N ARG A 1073 -14.25 13.73 -8.22
CA ARG A 1073 -14.29 12.57 -9.12
C ARG A 1073 -15.03 11.37 -8.52
N ALA A 1074 -15.12 11.33 -7.19
CA ALA A 1074 -15.85 10.31 -6.45
C ALA A 1074 -16.33 10.87 -5.11
N ALA A 1075 -17.51 10.43 -4.68
CA ALA A 1075 -18.08 10.73 -3.37
C ALA A 1075 -18.65 9.43 -2.78
N SER A 1076 -18.30 9.10 -1.54
CA SER A 1076 -18.77 7.88 -0.89
C SER A 1076 -18.76 8.01 0.63
N LEU A 1077 -19.76 7.41 1.29
CA LEU A 1077 -19.71 7.18 2.73
C LEU A 1077 -18.72 6.05 3.04
N LEU A 1078 -17.93 6.19 4.11
CA LEU A 1078 -16.98 5.15 4.51
C LEU A 1078 -17.65 3.94 5.17
N ALA A 1079 -18.84 4.15 5.74
CA ALA A 1079 -19.63 3.07 6.34
C ALA A 1079 -20.03 2.03 5.27
N PRO A 1080 -19.74 0.72 5.47
CA PRO A 1080 -20.11 -0.33 4.52
C PRO A 1080 -21.62 -0.38 4.29
N GLY A 1081 -22.04 -0.59 3.03
CA GLY A 1081 -23.46 -0.71 2.68
C GLY A 1081 -24.26 0.58 2.74
N ALA A 1082 -23.63 1.73 3.01
CA ALA A 1082 -24.30 3.02 2.97
C ALA A 1082 -24.66 3.41 1.52
N GLY A 1083 -25.84 4.00 1.32
CA GLY A 1083 -26.39 4.33 0.01
C GLY A 1083 -25.55 5.33 -0.81
N GLY A 1084 -25.95 5.55 -2.07
CA GLY A 1084 -25.25 6.45 -2.98
C GLY A 1084 -25.24 7.91 -2.52
N VAL A 1085 -24.13 8.59 -2.74
CA VAL A 1085 -23.93 10.03 -2.50
C VAL A 1085 -23.69 10.72 -3.84
N SER A 1086 -24.26 11.92 -4.03
CA SER A 1086 -23.96 12.75 -5.20
C SER A 1086 -23.53 14.15 -4.78
N ALA A 1087 -22.63 14.76 -5.54
CA ALA A 1087 -22.16 16.12 -5.30
C ALA A 1087 -22.43 17.02 -6.52
N GLN A 1088 -22.99 18.20 -6.28
CA GLN A 1088 -23.35 19.17 -7.31
C GLN A 1088 -22.77 20.54 -6.95
N ALA A 1089 -22.09 21.17 -7.91
CA ALA A 1089 -21.65 22.55 -7.76
C ALA A 1089 -22.86 23.51 -7.80
N ALA A 1090 -22.93 24.44 -6.87
CA ALA A 1090 -23.92 25.52 -6.75
C ALA A 1090 -23.21 26.89 -6.60
N PRO A 1091 -23.92 28.02 -6.78
CA PRO A 1091 -23.35 29.36 -6.61
C PRO A 1091 -22.71 29.60 -5.24
N GLU A 1092 -23.25 28.99 -4.20
CA GLU A 1092 -22.77 29.08 -2.81
C GLU A 1092 -21.62 28.12 -2.46
N GLY A 1093 -21.36 27.10 -3.30
CA GLY A 1093 -20.34 26.06 -3.05
C GLY A 1093 -20.77 24.67 -3.55
N LEU A 1094 -20.13 23.62 -3.06
CA LEU A 1094 -20.44 22.24 -3.43
C LEU A 1094 -21.52 21.70 -2.49
N VAL A 1095 -22.66 21.31 -3.05
CA VAL A 1095 -23.75 20.66 -2.31
C VAL A 1095 -23.62 19.16 -2.47
N VAL A 1096 -23.50 18.45 -1.36
CA VAL A 1096 -23.48 16.99 -1.29
C VAL A 1096 -24.83 16.49 -0.80
N HIS A 1097 -25.47 15.65 -1.60
CA HIS A 1097 -26.74 15.02 -1.27
C HIS A 1097 -26.50 13.67 -0.62
N LEU A 1098 -27.04 13.52 0.59
CA LEU A 1098 -26.95 12.33 1.42
C LEU A 1098 -28.11 11.38 1.15
N PRO A 1099 -27.92 10.05 1.36
CA PRO A 1099 -29.02 9.11 1.29
C PRO A 1099 -30.10 9.43 2.34
N PRO A 1100 -31.39 9.19 2.04
CA PRO A 1100 -32.46 9.37 3.00
C PRO A 1100 -32.33 8.37 4.15
N GLY A 1101 -32.73 8.79 5.35
CA GLY A 1101 -32.70 7.95 6.56
C GLY A 1101 -31.71 8.45 7.62
N PRO A 1102 -31.55 7.68 8.71
CA PRO A 1102 -30.67 8.05 9.81
C PRO A 1102 -29.20 7.99 9.41
N ALA A 1103 -28.35 8.73 10.14
CA ALA A 1103 -26.91 8.69 9.98
C ALA A 1103 -26.37 7.24 10.13
N PRO A 1104 -25.49 6.77 9.23
CA PRO A 1104 -24.85 5.45 9.34
C PRO A 1104 -24.14 5.21 10.68
N ASP A 1105 -23.45 6.23 11.22
CA ASP A 1105 -22.98 6.25 12.59
C ASP A 1105 -23.44 7.57 13.25
N PRO A 1106 -24.29 7.51 14.30
CA PRO A 1106 -24.87 8.69 14.93
C PRO A 1106 -23.85 9.49 15.77
N ARG A 1107 -22.65 8.95 16.02
CA ARG A 1107 -21.59 9.67 16.76
C ARG A 1107 -20.84 10.62 15.84
N ILE A 1108 -20.32 10.08 14.74
CA ILE A 1108 -19.73 10.80 13.59
C ILE A 1108 -19.86 9.91 12.36
N THR A 1109 -20.51 10.38 11.31
CA THR A 1109 -20.46 9.72 10.00
C THR A 1109 -19.37 10.36 9.13
N VAL A 1110 -18.61 9.54 8.39
CA VAL A 1110 -17.56 10.05 7.50
C VAL A 1110 -17.90 9.84 6.04
N LEU A 1111 -17.78 10.92 5.27
CA LEU A 1111 -17.94 10.95 3.82
C LEU A 1111 -16.62 11.35 3.17
N ALA A 1112 -16.15 10.57 2.19
CA ALA A 1112 -14.95 10.87 1.41
C ALA A 1112 -15.33 11.50 0.07
N LEU A 1113 -14.72 12.65 -0.23
CA LEU A 1113 -14.74 13.30 -1.54
C LEU A 1113 -13.34 13.23 -2.13
N ALA A 1114 -13.16 12.52 -3.25
CA ALA A 1114 -11.88 12.46 -3.94
C ALA A 1114 -11.85 13.45 -5.09
N PHE A 1115 -10.74 14.18 -5.23
CA PHE A 1115 -10.50 15.17 -6.27
C PHE A 1115 -9.27 14.76 -7.10
N ALA A 1116 -9.26 15.19 -8.37
CA ALA A 1116 -8.18 14.86 -9.31
C ALA A 1116 -6.88 15.66 -9.07
N GLY A 1117 -6.95 16.72 -8.26
CA GLY A 1117 -5.82 17.56 -7.88
C GLY A 1117 -6.07 18.23 -6.52
N PRO A 1118 -5.13 19.07 -6.05
CA PRO A 1118 -5.24 19.78 -4.77
C PRO A 1118 -6.52 20.61 -4.68
N VAL A 1119 -7.13 20.63 -3.50
CA VAL A 1119 -8.34 21.41 -3.24
C VAL A 1119 -7.97 22.74 -2.58
N SER A 1120 -8.48 23.83 -3.15
CA SER A 1120 -8.41 25.17 -2.56
C SER A 1120 -9.81 25.66 -2.20
N VAL A 1121 -9.95 26.30 -1.05
CA VAL A 1121 -11.18 26.92 -0.57
C VAL A 1121 -10.88 28.38 -0.26
N GLU A 1122 -11.52 29.30 -0.98
CA GLU A 1122 -11.38 30.73 -0.77
C GLU A 1122 -12.46 31.22 0.21
N MET A 1123 -12.23 31.00 1.51
CA MET A 1123 -13.14 31.46 2.57
C MET A 1123 -12.39 32.33 3.58
N ASP A 1124 -12.97 33.50 3.91
CA ASP A 1124 -12.40 34.37 4.94
C ASP A 1124 -12.59 33.73 6.33
N ALA A 1125 -11.51 33.72 7.12
CA ALA A 1125 -11.52 33.25 8.50
C ALA A 1125 -12.35 34.17 9.40
N PHE A 1126 -12.61 35.41 8.97
CA PHE A 1126 -13.40 36.39 9.69
C PHE A 1126 -14.80 36.52 9.09
N LEU A 1127 -15.78 36.70 9.98
CA LEU A 1127 -17.15 37.02 9.61
C LEU A 1127 -17.24 38.46 9.13
N SER A 1128 -17.93 38.67 8.01
CA SER A 1128 -18.29 39.99 7.52
C SER A 1128 -19.72 40.33 7.93
N PRO A 1129 -20.05 41.62 8.14
CA PRO A 1129 -21.42 42.01 8.38
C PRO A 1129 -22.28 41.81 7.12
N ASP A 1130 -23.59 41.76 7.30
CA ASP A 1130 -24.55 41.82 6.19
C ASP A 1130 -24.53 43.20 5.49
N LYS A 1131 -25.40 43.37 4.49
CA LYS A 1131 -25.50 44.62 3.72
C LYS A 1131 -25.93 45.83 4.59
N GLN A 1132 -26.47 45.57 5.78
CA GLN A 1132 -26.90 46.56 6.75
C GLN A 1132 -25.82 46.83 7.82
N GLY A 1133 -24.65 46.22 7.72
CA GLY A 1133 -23.56 46.39 8.69
C GLY A 1133 -23.72 45.55 9.97
N MET A 1134 -24.70 44.65 10.01
CA MET A 1134 -25.04 43.83 11.17
C MET A 1134 -24.34 42.47 11.12
N PHE A 1135 -23.87 41.98 12.27
CA PHE A 1135 -23.41 40.60 12.42
C PHE A 1135 -24.45 39.78 13.17
N THR A 1136 -24.76 38.60 12.63
CA THR A 1136 -25.46 37.53 13.35
C THR A 1136 -24.44 36.43 13.62
N LEU A 1137 -24.03 36.30 14.89
CA LEU A 1137 -22.97 35.40 15.32
C LEU A 1137 -23.59 34.16 15.97
N ALA A 1138 -23.49 33.03 15.29
CA ALA A 1138 -24.10 31.77 15.73
C ALA A 1138 -23.18 31.00 16.69
N PRO A 1139 -23.68 30.01 17.45
CA PRO A 1139 -22.86 29.19 18.35
C PRO A 1139 -21.65 28.54 17.68
N LEU A 1140 -21.81 28.16 16.40
CA LEU A 1140 -20.81 27.50 15.58
C LEU A 1140 -19.69 28.45 15.13
N ASP A 1141 -19.92 29.76 15.17
CA ASP A 1141 -18.95 30.80 14.86
C ASP A 1141 -18.04 31.14 16.05
N ALA A 1142 -18.37 30.62 17.23
CA ALA A 1142 -17.67 30.95 18.47
C ALA A 1142 -16.43 30.07 18.67
N ASP A 1143 -15.27 30.71 18.71
CA ASP A 1143 -14.07 30.12 19.27
C ASP A 1143 -14.22 30.02 20.79
N ARG A 1144 -14.17 28.79 21.30
CA ARG A 1144 -14.30 28.49 22.74
C ARG A 1144 -12.92 28.43 23.38
N HIS A 1145 -12.64 29.32 24.33
CA HIS A 1145 -11.36 29.42 25.01
C HIS A 1145 -11.50 29.06 26.50
N GLY A 1146 -10.64 28.18 27.00
CA GLY A 1146 -10.57 27.76 28.41
C GLY A 1146 -9.45 26.74 28.64
N SER A 1147 -9.12 26.40 29.89
CA SER A 1147 -7.87 25.66 30.21
C SER A 1147 -8.05 24.47 31.16
N THR A 1148 -9.24 23.85 31.23
CA THR A 1148 -9.58 22.77 32.19
C THR A 1148 -10.88 22.08 31.83
N ALA A 1149 -11.04 20.81 32.22
CA ALA A 1149 -12.28 20.03 32.05
C ALA A 1149 -13.54 20.78 32.53
N GLY A 1150 -14.56 20.82 31.67
CA GLY A 1150 -15.73 21.70 31.77
C GLY A 1150 -16.01 22.33 30.41
N VAL A 1151 -16.33 21.50 29.42
CA VAL A 1151 -16.36 21.92 28.02
C VAL A 1151 -17.70 22.61 27.73
N MET A 1152 -17.66 23.89 27.36
CA MET A 1152 -18.79 24.53 26.68
C MET A 1152 -19.21 23.67 25.48
N GLN A 1153 -20.40 23.08 25.54
CA GLN A 1153 -20.93 22.26 24.45
C GLN A 1153 -21.88 23.08 23.59
N ILE A 1154 -21.91 22.75 22.31
CA ILE A 1154 -23.00 23.19 21.44
C ILE A 1154 -24.03 22.08 21.48
N HIS A 1155 -25.25 22.44 21.86
CA HIS A 1155 -26.43 21.58 21.87
C HIS A 1155 -27.36 22.01 20.73
N GLY A 1156 -28.19 21.09 20.25
CA GLY A 1156 -29.07 21.32 19.10
C GLY A 1156 -28.32 21.42 17.77
N ALA A 1157 -29.07 21.69 16.69
CA ALA A 1157 -28.54 21.81 15.33
C ALA A 1157 -29.24 22.94 14.57
N GLY A 1158 -28.56 23.49 13.55
CA GLY A 1158 -29.12 24.56 12.72
C GLY A 1158 -29.48 25.81 13.52
N ALA A 1159 -30.69 26.33 13.33
CA ALA A 1159 -31.18 27.55 13.99
C ALA A 1159 -31.48 27.36 15.48
N ASP A 1160 -31.68 26.12 15.93
CA ASP A 1160 -31.94 25.79 17.33
C ASP A 1160 -30.67 25.53 18.13
N ALA A 1161 -29.49 25.63 17.49
CA ALA A 1161 -28.22 25.41 18.16
C ALA A 1161 -27.98 26.45 19.27
N PHE A 1162 -27.39 26.03 20.38
CA PHE A 1162 -26.99 26.93 21.46
C PHE A 1162 -25.77 26.41 22.22
N ILE A 1163 -24.98 27.32 22.80
CA ILE A 1163 -23.89 26.99 23.70
C ILE A 1163 -24.46 26.78 25.10
N ALA A 1164 -24.16 25.65 25.72
CA ALA A 1164 -24.49 25.35 27.11
C ALA A 1164 -23.24 24.83 27.84
N ASP A 1165 -23.45 24.30 29.04
CA ASP A 1165 -22.41 23.74 29.90
C ASP A 1165 -21.28 24.73 30.21
N TRP A 1166 -21.60 26.02 30.13
CA TRP A 1166 -20.69 27.12 30.43
C TRP A 1166 -20.64 27.38 31.95
N PHE A 1167 -20.17 26.38 32.69
CA PHE A 1167 -20.20 26.41 34.15
C PHE A 1167 -19.17 27.35 34.75
N GLU A 1168 -18.01 27.50 34.11
CA GLU A 1168 -16.87 28.15 34.73
C GLU A 1168 -16.55 29.50 34.10
N SER A 1169 -16.32 30.51 34.95
CA SER A 1169 -16.02 31.88 34.54
C SER A 1169 -14.66 32.07 33.84
N ARG A 1170 -13.81 31.03 33.84
CA ARG A 1170 -12.53 31.03 33.12
C ARG A 1170 -12.68 30.76 31.62
N TRP A 1171 -13.81 30.20 31.20
CA TRP A 1171 -14.12 30.00 29.79
C TRP A 1171 -14.69 31.27 29.17
N PHE A 1172 -14.33 31.55 27.92
CA PHE A 1172 -14.88 32.67 27.17
C PHE A 1172 -15.04 32.33 25.69
N LEU A 1173 -15.92 33.07 25.03
CA LEU A 1173 -16.15 32.95 23.59
C LEU A 1173 -15.44 34.06 22.85
N ALA A 1174 -14.97 33.79 21.65
CA ALA A 1174 -14.47 34.80 20.72
C ALA A 1174 -15.10 34.60 19.35
N TYR A 1175 -15.59 35.68 18.76
CA TYR A 1175 -16.09 35.71 17.39
C TYR A 1175 -15.13 36.53 16.54
N ARG A 1176 -14.56 35.93 15.52
CA ARG A 1176 -13.66 36.59 14.59
C ARG A 1176 -14.47 37.34 13.56
N ILE A 1177 -14.38 38.67 13.59
CA ILE A 1177 -15.15 39.57 12.72
C ILE A 1177 -14.22 40.51 11.96
N LYS A 1178 -14.64 40.91 10.76
CA LYS A 1178 -13.95 41.87 9.91
C LYS A 1178 -14.87 43.03 9.66
N THR A 1179 -14.51 44.19 10.21
CA THR A 1179 -15.34 45.38 10.14
C THR A 1179 -14.81 46.30 9.04
N PRO A 1180 -15.63 46.70 8.04
CA PRO A 1180 -15.15 47.53 6.91
C PRO A 1180 -14.59 48.89 7.34
N ALA A 1181 -15.15 49.49 8.40
CA ALA A 1181 -14.73 50.74 9.00
C ALA A 1181 -14.93 50.69 10.51
N GLN A 1182 -14.32 51.61 11.25
CA GLN A 1182 -14.58 51.74 12.68
C GLN A 1182 -16.03 52.15 12.91
N GLN A 1183 -16.75 51.44 13.78
CA GLN A 1183 -18.15 51.73 14.06
C GLN A 1183 -18.53 51.38 15.51
N THR A 1184 -19.49 52.12 16.06
CA THR A 1184 -20.08 51.85 17.36
C THR A 1184 -21.27 50.92 17.19
N CYS A 1185 -21.21 49.75 17.82
CA CYS A 1185 -22.22 48.73 17.69
C CYS A 1185 -22.87 48.40 19.02
N ARG A 1186 -24.19 48.16 19.00
CA ARG A 1186 -24.93 47.54 20.09
C ARG A 1186 -24.79 46.03 19.97
N VAL A 1187 -24.37 45.39 21.04
CA VAL A 1187 -24.26 43.93 21.14
C VAL A 1187 -25.42 43.42 21.98
N THR A 1188 -26.22 42.53 21.42
CA THR A 1188 -27.27 41.79 22.13
C THR A 1188 -26.99 40.29 22.06
N ALA A 1189 -27.49 39.55 23.03
CA ALA A 1189 -27.40 38.10 23.06
C ALA A 1189 -28.74 37.48 23.44
N GLU A 1190 -29.10 36.37 22.81
CA GLU A 1190 -30.24 35.56 23.21
C GLU A 1190 -29.76 34.47 24.19
N ILE A 1191 -30.17 34.56 25.45
CA ILE A 1191 -29.67 33.68 26.52
C ILE A 1191 -30.77 33.14 27.43
N THR A 1192 -30.42 32.12 28.21
CA THR A 1192 -31.16 31.72 29.42
C THR A 1192 -30.23 31.76 30.63
N SER A 1193 -30.74 32.19 31.78
CA SER A 1193 -29.98 32.15 33.04
C SER A 1193 -30.89 31.91 34.24
N ALA A 1194 -30.50 31.02 35.13
CA ALA A 1194 -31.21 30.74 36.38
C ALA A 1194 -30.96 31.80 37.47
N ALA A 1195 -29.88 32.57 37.37
CA ALA A 1195 -29.49 33.62 38.32
C ALA A 1195 -28.98 34.87 37.58
N PRO A 1196 -28.91 36.05 38.23
CA PRO A 1196 -28.25 37.20 37.65
C PRO A 1196 -26.77 36.91 37.36
N VAL A 1197 -26.27 37.34 36.20
CA VAL A 1197 -24.88 37.13 35.78
C VAL A 1197 -24.25 38.41 35.26
N SER A 1198 -22.92 38.51 35.29
CA SER A 1198 -22.19 39.60 34.64
C SER A 1198 -21.33 39.05 33.51
N LEU A 1199 -21.53 39.63 32.32
CA LEU A 1199 -20.78 39.31 31.12
C LEU A 1199 -20.06 40.57 30.60
N ARG A 1200 -18.82 40.39 30.17
CA ARG A 1200 -17.97 41.44 29.61
C ARG A 1200 -17.74 41.18 28.13
N ILE A 1201 -18.13 42.14 27.30
CA ILE A 1201 -17.76 42.17 25.88
C ILE A 1201 -16.42 42.90 25.70
N GLU A 1202 -15.55 42.37 24.84
CA GLU A 1202 -14.24 42.95 24.54
C GLU A 1202 -13.99 42.97 23.03
N ALA A 1203 -13.48 44.08 22.52
CA ALA A 1203 -13.00 44.22 21.14
C ALA A 1203 -11.74 45.11 21.14
N GLY A 1204 -10.61 44.57 20.69
CA GLY A 1204 -9.31 45.24 20.81
C GLY A 1204 -8.97 45.60 22.26
N LYS A 1205 -8.81 46.90 22.55
CA LYS A 1205 -8.55 47.41 23.91
C LYS A 1205 -9.83 47.80 24.68
N LYS A 1206 -10.99 47.85 24.02
CA LYS A 1206 -12.26 48.29 24.62
C LYS A 1206 -12.91 47.13 25.38
N ARG A 1207 -13.55 47.44 26.50
CA ARG A 1207 -14.21 46.47 27.37
C ARG A 1207 -15.48 47.10 27.95
N VAL A 1208 -16.60 46.39 27.87
CA VAL A 1208 -17.88 46.83 28.45
C VAL A 1208 -18.45 45.66 29.24
N THR A 1209 -18.91 45.92 30.47
CA THR A 1209 -19.47 44.90 31.35
C THR A 1209 -20.93 45.21 31.61
N SER A 1210 -21.79 44.21 31.46
CA SER A 1210 -23.23 44.34 31.71
C SER A 1210 -23.68 43.31 32.73
N GLU A 1211 -24.60 43.73 33.59
CA GLU A 1211 -25.33 42.83 34.50
C GLU A 1211 -26.61 42.38 33.81
N ILE A 1212 -26.81 41.07 33.77
CA ILE A 1212 -27.91 40.42 33.08
C ILE A 1212 -28.81 39.78 34.14
N PRO A 1213 -30.09 40.16 34.24
CA PRO A 1213 -31.00 39.56 35.22
C PRO A 1213 -31.28 38.09 34.89
N ALA A 1214 -31.73 37.32 35.88
CA ALA A 1214 -32.19 35.95 35.66
C ALA A 1214 -33.35 35.93 34.65
N THR A 1215 -33.35 34.95 33.74
CA THR A 1215 -34.43 34.79 32.75
C THR A 1215 -35.56 33.91 33.27
N GLY A 1216 -35.37 33.18 34.37
CA GLY A 1216 -36.42 32.41 35.05
C GLY A 1216 -36.48 30.92 34.71
N GLY A 1217 -35.45 30.37 34.05
CA GLY A 1217 -35.32 28.93 33.79
C GLY A 1217 -34.59 28.61 32.48
N ALA A 1218 -34.26 27.33 32.28
CA ALA A 1218 -33.49 26.85 31.12
C ALA A 1218 -34.25 26.93 29.78
N ASP A 1219 -35.58 27.03 29.81
CA ASP A 1219 -36.43 27.12 28.61
C ASP A 1219 -36.91 28.55 28.30
N ASN A 1220 -36.61 29.53 29.16
CA ASN A 1220 -37.07 30.92 28.99
C ASN A 1220 -36.00 31.80 28.32
N TRP A 1221 -35.92 31.71 27.00
CA TRP A 1221 -34.98 32.48 26.17
C TRP A 1221 -35.34 33.97 26.14
N ARG A 1222 -34.37 34.84 26.44
CA ARG A 1222 -34.53 36.29 26.36
C ARG A 1222 -33.38 36.93 25.61
N VAL A 1223 -33.71 37.93 24.79
CA VAL A 1223 -32.71 38.83 24.21
C VAL A 1223 -32.32 39.86 25.25
N VAL A 1224 -31.03 39.90 25.58
CA VAL A 1224 -30.44 40.82 26.56
C VAL A 1224 -29.41 41.71 25.88
N GLU A 1225 -29.32 42.97 26.30
CA GLU A 1225 -28.28 43.88 25.82
C GLU A 1225 -26.98 43.63 26.61
N LEU A 1226 -25.89 43.32 25.89
CA LEU A 1226 -24.56 43.13 26.45
C LEU A 1226 -23.75 44.44 26.49
N GLY A 1227 -24.28 45.50 25.89
CA GLY A 1227 -23.74 46.86 25.91
C GLY A 1227 -23.41 47.38 24.51
N VAL A 1228 -22.89 48.61 24.47
CA VAL A 1228 -22.47 49.30 23.24
C VAL A 1228 -20.94 49.35 23.21
N ILE A 1229 -20.33 48.82 22.15
CA ILE A 1229 -18.86 48.74 22.00
C ILE A 1229 -18.42 49.29 20.64
N GLU A 1230 -17.27 49.97 20.63
CA GLU A 1230 -16.60 50.42 19.41
C GLU A 1230 -15.79 49.26 18.80
N LEU A 1231 -16.09 48.91 17.55
CA LEU A 1231 -15.36 47.92 16.77
C LEU A 1231 -14.34 48.63 15.87
N PRO A 1232 -13.05 48.25 15.91
CA PRO A 1232 -12.04 48.81 15.02
C PRO A 1232 -12.27 48.36 13.56
N ALA A 1233 -11.77 49.17 12.61
CA ALA A 1233 -11.68 48.77 11.21
C ALA A 1233 -10.70 47.59 11.04
N GLY A 1234 -11.00 46.68 10.12
CA GLY A 1234 -10.21 45.48 9.85
C GLY A 1234 -10.60 44.29 10.74
N GLU A 1235 -9.64 43.39 10.92
CA GLU A 1235 -9.81 42.11 11.60
C GLU A 1235 -9.75 42.27 13.13
N THR A 1236 -10.75 41.76 13.83
CA THR A 1236 -10.79 41.79 15.30
C THR A 1236 -11.54 40.58 15.85
N ALA A 1237 -11.42 40.34 17.15
CA ALA A 1237 -12.19 39.32 17.87
C ALA A 1237 -13.12 39.99 18.88
N LEU A 1238 -14.43 39.79 18.72
CA LEU A 1238 -15.42 40.15 19.74
C LEU A 1238 -15.47 39.02 20.78
N ARG A 1239 -15.02 39.30 22.01
CA ARG A 1239 -14.97 38.30 23.07
C ARG A 1239 -16.08 38.51 24.09
N LEU A 1240 -16.71 37.42 24.51
CA LEU A 1240 -17.69 37.37 25.61
C LEU A 1240 -17.06 36.65 26.79
N ARG A 1241 -16.68 37.42 27.82
CA ARG A 1241 -15.99 36.95 29.02
C ARG A 1241 -16.87 37.03 30.26
N PRO A 1242 -17.04 35.94 31.03
CA PRO A 1242 -17.68 36.01 32.34
C PRO A 1242 -16.88 36.87 33.30
N VAL A 1243 -17.58 37.53 34.22
CA VAL A 1243 -16.93 38.21 35.34
C VAL A 1243 -16.82 37.25 36.52
N SER A 1244 -15.58 36.97 36.95
CA SER A 1244 -15.31 36.10 38.10
C SER A 1244 -16.05 36.59 39.36
N GLY A 1245 -16.69 35.67 40.08
CA GLY A 1245 -17.47 35.97 41.30
C GLY A 1245 -18.90 36.49 41.04
N LYS A 1246 -19.27 36.80 39.78
CA LYS A 1246 -20.61 37.22 39.37
C LYS A 1246 -21.15 36.36 38.21
N TRP A 1247 -20.81 35.08 38.19
CA TRP A 1247 -21.16 34.16 37.11
C TRP A 1247 -22.05 33.03 37.60
N ALA A 1248 -23.07 32.72 36.81
CA ALA A 1248 -23.83 31.48 36.87
C ALA A 1248 -23.92 30.93 35.42
N PRO A 1249 -24.12 29.62 35.23
CA PRO A 1249 -24.17 29.02 33.91
C PRO A 1249 -25.32 29.62 33.09
N ILE A 1250 -25.04 29.94 31.82
CA ILE A 1250 -26.04 30.39 30.86
C ILE A 1250 -26.09 29.45 29.65
N ASN A 1251 -27.25 29.43 28.98
CA ASN A 1251 -27.31 28.97 27.59
C ASN A 1251 -27.28 30.20 26.67
N LEU A 1252 -26.57 30.13 25.54
CA LEU A 1252 -26.42 31.23 24.57
C LEU A 1252 -26.76 30.74 23.16
N ARG A 1253 -27.80 31.30 22.54
CA ARG A 1253 -28.27 30.90 21.20
C ARG A 1253 -27.67 31.77 20.10
N THR A 1254 -27.75 33.10 20.20
CA THR A 1254 -27.25 34.01 19.15
C THR A 1254 -26.67 35.27 19.77
N VAL A 1255 -25.60 35.81 19.17
CA VAL A 1255 -25.10 37.18 19.46
C VAL A 1255 -25.34 38.05 18.25
N THR A 1256 -26.06 39.16 18.40
CA THR A 1256 -26.29 40.13 17.33
C THR A 1256 -25.48 41.39 17.59
N VAL A 1257 -24.78 41.86 16.58
CA VAL A 1257 -23.97 43.08 16.64
C VAL A 1257 -24.49 44.02 15.57
N ALA A 1258 -25.29 45.01 15.99
CA ALA A 1258 -25.90 45.95 15.08
C ALA A 1258 -25.23 47.33 15.21
N PRO A 1259 -24.93 48.04 14.12
CA PRO A 1259 -24.55 49.44 14.18
C PRO A 1259 -25.59 50.23 14.99
N VAL A 1260 -25.14 51.07 15.91
CA VAL A 1260 -26.03 52.06 16.52
C VAL A 1260 -26.17 53.15 15.46
N ASN A 1261 -27.32 53.23 14.79
CA ASN A 1261 -27.60 54.34 13.85
C ASN A 1261 -27.19 55.66 14.51
N GLN A 1262 -26.36 56.44 13.83
CA GLN A 1262 -26.27 57.89 14.07
C GLN A 1262 -27.57 58.55 13.62
#